data_AF-A0AAU1TL38-F1
#
_entry.id   AF-A0AAU1TL38-F1
#
_cell.length_a   1.000
_cell.length_b   1.000
_cell.length_c   1.000
_cell.angle_alpha   90.00
_cell.angle_beta   90.00
_cell.angle_gamma   90.00
#
_symmetry.space_group_name_H-M   'P 1'
#
loop_
_entity.id
_entity.type
_entity.pdbx_description
1 polymer ?
#
loop_
_entity_poly.entity_id
_entity_poly.type
_entity_poly.pdbx_seq_one_letter_code
_entity_poly.pdbx_strand_id
1 'polypeptide(L)'
;MTTLDVRTSAHGPGRTQYAYGLKSGGGSVVGPLEQEHAVDVSQDLVKDLCKDIDEALKDARDDDPTLGRVLRQKGRLLFNSLFPRAGSGEMVRQLKESTGSLLVSTNESLVPWELLHDGESFLGLVHELGRRSVVSRPVVGGRECTQVRRALIVGDTLGDLPSAREETERISAWLEGHGVACTVLIGRDATLVRVIQELAEDEDPYDLFHYSGHVSGVSGAAGLMVHNRKLIDMDALQPLAGLGAPPVVFINGCASADPALEPASRALAEASLTMSACMSFMVMGAKTVVGTRTPVGDASALRFAEAFYGQLQEQITAGAAMRQARADLEQRADWAWASFVLYGDPEVRISTAAEHAPPPPTAPERPEFTPEAAELLRKTREFAAVRGLVTSIDLLMALLEDEAVRERAAARIGAQRMDLLAKVLREMQGQTPRGSDTQAGSSSASLTAVNGHRPRIGLSGTVTRVLDGAEARAQEAGRDIGVDDISLAFLATGGGSCAELLQLIGVAPERLLLPHSDAPALGDDERVDIGSLDPRAAAAVQCARLLASVQRKKISTYMMLRAFGVVGSEALRGALAAQGEDGAAAFRKLAGLGNPKPREFSSRTLSKVQEACRDAQEPVDEQTLLIAMLTDEDSTARTMLRRLGVAPELVIQSLQAPSPEASAAPTASDSAGASKTPRAPDSP
;
A
#
# COMPACT_ATOMS: atom_id res chain seq x y z
N MET A 1 24.46 -10.72 7.86
CA MET A 1 23.29 -9.89 8.18
C MET A 1 22.13 -10.70 8.81
N THR A 2 21.50 -10.15 9.84
CA THR A 2 20.17 -10.57 10.31
C THR A 2 19.12 -9.59 9.78
N THR A 3 18.02 -10.06 9.21
CA THR A 3 16.90 -9.22 8.74
C THR A 3 15.67 -9.46 9.59
N LEU A 4 15.12 -8.38 10.14
CA LEU A 4 13.83 -8.36 10.81
C LEU A 4 12.80 -7.75 9.85
N ASP A 5 12.03 -8.62 9.19
CA ASP A 5 10.90 -8.24 8.36
C ASP A 5 9.69 -7.94 9.26
N VAL A 6 9.19 -6.70 9.25
CA VAL A 6 8.03 -6.27 10.04
C VAL A 6 6.94 -5.74 9.12
N ARG A 7 5.78 -6.39 9.11
CA ARG A 7 4.61 -5.96 8.35
C ARG A 7 3.50 -5.55 9.29
N THR A 8 3.00 -4.35 9.11
CA THR A 8 1.82 -3.85 9.82
C THR A 8 0.58 -3.92 8.94
N SER A 9 -0.54 -4.36 9.54
CA SER A 9 -1.86 -4.32 8.91
C SER A 9 -2.93 -3.89 9.90
N ALA A 10 -3.94 -3.14 9.44
CA ALA A 10 -5.03 -2.71 10.30
C ALA A 10 -5.89 -3.92 10.71
N HIS A 11 -6.06 -4.12 12.02
CA HIS A 11 -6.74 -5.29 12.59
C HIS A 11 -7.86 -4.86 13.56
N GLY A 12 -8.79 -4.06 13.03
CA GLY A 12 -9.93 -3.47 13.76
C GLY A 12 -9.68 -2.03 14.23
N PRO A 13 -10.68 -1.39 14.89
CA PRO A 13 -10.55 -0.02 15.35
C PRO A 13 -9.41 0.15 16.37
N GLY A 14 -8.44 1.02 16.08
CA GLY A 14 -7.32 1.34 16.99
C GLY A 14 -6.28 0.22 17.18
N ARG A 15 -6.39 -0.88 16.45
CA ARG A 15 -5.49 -2.04 16.55
C ARG A 15 -4.75 -2.27 15.23
N THR A 16 -3.45 -2.47 15.35
CA THR A 16 -2.58 -2.83 14.24
C THR A 16 -1.94 -4.16 14.58
N GLN A 17 -2.04 -5.11 13.65
CA GLN A 17 -1.30 -6.35 13.74
C GLN A 17 0.10 -6.14 13.19
N TYR A 18 1.11 -6.46 13.99
CA TYR A 18 2.52 -6.51 13.62
C TYR A 18 2.89 -7.97 13.38
N ALA A 19 3.15 -8.33 12.13
CA ALA A 19 3.66 -9.62 11.72
C ALA A 19 5.18 -9.53 11.53
N TYR A 20 5.90 -10.53 12.03
CA TYR A 20 7.35 -10.56 12.09
C TYR A 20 7.89 -11.82 11.41
N GLY A 21 8.94 -11.64 10.60
CA GLY A 21 9.84 -12.69 10.15
C GLY A 21 11.27 -12.32 10.50
N LEU A 22 12.03 -13.26 11.09
CA LEU A 22 13.44 -13.06 11.41
C LEU A 22 14.28 -14.02 10.56
N LYS A 23 15.19 -13.48 9.77
CA LYS A 23 16.07 -14.24 8.88
C LYS A 23 17.53 -13.98 9.27
N SER A 24 18.23 -15.01 9.74
CA SER A 24 19.65 -14.94 10.03
C SER A 24 20.47 -15.43 8.83
N GLY A 25 21.48 -14.66 8.40
CA GLY A 25 22.31 -14.99 7.24
C GLY A 25 23.13 -16.29 7.33
N GLY A 26 23.09 -16.98 8.47
CA GLY A 26 23.71 -18.29 8.66
C GLY A 26 22.68 -19.41 8.74
N GLY A 27 22.03 -19.74 7.62
CA GLY A 27 21.54 -21.08 7.26
C GLY A 27 20.74 -21.96 8.25
N SER A 28 20.38 -21.50 9.46
CA SER A 28 19.51 -22.25 10.35
C SER A 28 18.06 -21.88 10.04
N VAL A 29 17.62 -22.30 8.86
CA VAL A 29 16.21 -22.56 8.62
C VAL A 29 15.90 -23.81 9.43
N VAL A 30 15.30 -23.64 10.60
CA VAL A 30 14.84 -24.74 11.44
C VAL A 30 13.61 -25.36 10.75
N GLY A 31 13.85 -26.27 9.81
CA GLY A 31 12.81 -27.09 9.17
C GLY A 31 12.07 -26.44 7.99
N PRO A 32 11.18 -27.20 7.30
CA PRO A 32 10.52 -26.77 6.07
C PRO A 32 9.42 -25.71 6.25
N LEU A 33 9.24 -25.17 7.46
CA LEU A 33 8.16 -24.25 7.82
C LEU A 33 8.75 -23.01 8.49
N GLU A 34 8.51 -21.84 7.90
CA GLU A 34 8.83 -20.53 8.49
C GLU A 34 7.74 -20.18 9.52
N GLN A 35 8.11 -19.91 10.77
CA GLN A 35 7.16 -19.53 11.82
C GLN A 35 6.97 -18.01 11.81
N GLU A 36 5.81 -17.55 11.34
CA GLU A 36 5.42 -16.14 11.39
C GLU A 36 4.89 -15.80 12.78
N HIS A 37 5.46 -14.78 13.43
CA HIS A 37 4.99 -14.27 14.71
C HIS A 37 4.10 -13.06 14.47
N ALA A 38 2.86 -13.05 14.96
CA ALA A 38 1.95 -11.92 14.85
C ALA A 38 1.48 -11.44 16.22
N VAL A 39 1.42 -10.11 16.39
CA VAL A 39 1.01 -9.46 17.62
C VAL A 39 0.03 -8.34 17.31
N ASP A 40 -1.13 -8.34 17.97
CA ASP A 40 -2.07 -7.22 17.89
C ASP A 40 -1.71 -6.15 18.92
N VAL A 41 -1.33 -4.97 18.43
CA VAL A 41 -0.86 -3.84 19.25
C VAL A 41 -1.85 -2.69 19.16
N SER A 42 -2.02 -1.95 20.26
CA SER A 42 -2.73 -0.67 20.23
C SER A 42 -1.88 0.35 19.46
N GLN A 43 -2.39 0.81 18.31
CA GLN A 43 -1.65 1.78 17.50
C GLN A 43 -1.55 3.13 18.20
N ASP A 44 -2.56 3.49 18.99
CA ASP A 44 -2.56 4.73 19.77
C ASP A 44 -1.45 4.72 20.81
N LEU A 45 -1.28 3.60 21.54
CA LEU A 45 -0.17 3.44 22.48
C LEU A 45 1.19 3.56 21.79
N VAL A 46 1.38 2.89 20.65
CA VAL A 46 2.65 2.97 19.89
C VAL A 46 2.92 4.41 19.46
N LYS A 47 1.91 5.09 18.90
CA LYS A 47 2.03 6.48 18.45
C LYS A 47 2.35 7.41 19.61
N ASP A 48 1.67 7.29 20.75
CA ASP A 48 1.88 8.15 21.90
C ASP A 48 3.26 7.92 22.53
N LEU A 49 3.74 6.67 22.60
CA LEU A 49 5.12 6.39 23.00
C LEU A 49 6.16 7.01 22.05
N CYS A 50 5.92 6.98 20.73
CA CYS A 50 6.80 7.63 19.77
C CYS A 50 6.81 9.16 19.95
N LYS A 51 5.63 9.77 20.13
CA LYS A 51 5.48 11.20 20.41
C LYS A 51 6.25 11.61 21.67
N ASP A 52 6.07 10.88 22.77
CA ASP A 52 6.75 11.14 24.05
C ASP A 52 8.28 11.04 23.91
N ILE A 53 8.78 10.08 23.11
CA ILE A 53 10.21 9.92 22.85
C ILE A 53 10.75 11.12 22.05
N ASP A 54 10.08 11.48 20.95
CA ASP A 54 10.52 12.58 20.10
C ASP A 54 10.43 13.94 20.81
N GLU A 55 9.42 14.15 21.66
CA GLU A 55 9.31 15.33 22.52
C GLU A 55 10.46 15.38 23.53
N ALA A 56 10.72 14.29 24.24
CA ALA A 56 11.79 14.23 25.23
C ALA A 56 13.17 14.48 24.60
N LEU A 57 13.41 13.97 23.39
CA LEU A 57 14.65 14.23 22.64
C LEU A 57 14.76 15.68 22.18
N LYS A 58 13.63 16.28 21.77
CA LYS A 58 13.61 17.66 21.26
C LYS A 58 13.82 18.70 22.36
N ASP A 59 13.22 18.49 23.52
CA ASP A 59 13.21 19.46 24.62
C ASP A 59 14.40 19.29 25.59
N ALA A 60 15.14 18.19 25.47
CA ALA A 60 16.29 17.94 26.32
C ALA A 60 17.42 18.94 26.08
N ARG A 61 18.06 19.33 27.18
CA ARG A 61 19.36 20.00 27.15
C ARG A 61 20.45 18.96 27.01
N ASP A 62 21.59 19.35 26.46
CA ASP A 62 22.75 18.47 26.25
C ASP A 62 23.19 17.71 27.53
N ASP A 63 22.92 18.25 28.72
CA ASP A 63 23.30 17.70 30.02
C ASP A 63 22.13 17.12 30.85
N ASP A 64 20.93 16.95 30.27
CA ASP A 64 19.76 16.49 31.04
C ASP A 64 19.97 15.06 31.61
N PRO A 65 20.14 14.91 32.94
CA PRO A 65 20.43 13.63 33.55
C PRO A 65 19.20 12.70 33.58
N THR A 66 18.01 13.22 33.25
CA THR A 66 16.75 12.48 33.27
C THR A 66 16.40 11.87 31.92
N LEU A 67 16.89 12.45 30.81
CA LEU A 67 16.56 12.01 29.45
C LEU A 67 16.84 10.51 29.26
N GLY A 68 18.02 10.05 29.67
CA GLY A 68 18.38 8.63 29.58
C GLY A 68 17.40 7.69 30.31
N ARG A 69 16.86 8.11 31.45
CA ARG A 69 15.85 7.33 32.19
C ARG A 69 14.53 7.28 31.42
N VAL A 70 14.09 8.41 30.86
CA VAL A 70 12.86 8.52 30.07
C VAL A 70 12.94 7.64 28.83
N LEU A 71 14.02 7.74 28.06
CA LEU A 71 14.24 6.93 26.86
C LEU A 71 14.26 5.43 27.17
N ARG A 72 14.95 5.01 28.24
CA ARG A 72 14.97 3.58 28.64
C ARG A 72 13.57 3.10 29.03
N GLN A 73 12.82 3.90 29.79
CA GLN A 73 11.46 3.54 30.21
C GLN A 73 10.51 3.42 29.01
N LYS A 74 10.48 4.42 28.14
CA LYS A 74 9.59 4.47 26.97
C LYS A 74 10.00 3.45 25.91
N GLY A 75 11.30 3.33 25.62
CA GLY A 75 11.86 2.29 24.76
C GLY A 75 11.55 0.87 25.23
N ARG A 76 11.51 0.64 26.55
CA ARG A 76 11.12 -0.65 27.13
C ARG A 76 9.62 -0.93 26.98
N LEU A 77 8.77 0.08 27.18
CA LEU A 77 7.33 -0.03 26.93
C LEU A 77 7.05 -0.32 25.45
N LEU A 78 7.74 0.35 24.55
CA LEU A 78 7.60 0.15 23.12
C LEU A 78 8.07 -1.26 22.72
N PHE A 79 9.23 -1.70 23.21
CA PHE A 79 9.74 -3.07 23.00
C PHE A 79 8.73 -4.11 23.47
N ASN A 80 8.22 -3.99 24.70
CA ASN A 80 7.28 -4.99 25.26
C ASN A 80 5.90 -4.96 24.57
N SER A 81 5.52 -3.83 23.98
CA SER A 81 4.27 -3.70 23.23
C SER A 81 4.38 -4.35 21.85
N LEU A 82 5.50 -4.14 21.17
CA LEU A 82 5.77 -4.69 19.84
C LEU A 82 6.17 -6.17 19.89
N PHE A 83 6.88 -6.59 20.94
CA PHE A 83 7.37 -7.95 21.16
C PHE A 83 6.92 -8.52 22.52
N PRO A 84 5.63 -8.88 22.69
CA PRO A 84 5.14 -9.41 23.96
C PRO A 84 5.77 -10.75 24.31
N ARG A 85 5.98 -10.98 25.60
CA ARG A 85 6.57 -12.23 26.12
C ARG A 85 5.72 -13.47 25.80
N ALA A 86 4.41 -13.30 25.63
CA ALA A 86 3.52 -14.36 25.16
C ALA A 86 3.48 -14.35 23.63
N GLY A 87 3.99 -15.41 22.99
CA GLY A 87 3.91 -15.60 21.53
C GLY A 87 5.17 -15.22 20.74
N SER A 88 6.05 -14.35 21.26
CA SER A 88 7.28 -13.90 20.56
C SER A 88 8.59 -14.28 21.27
N GLY A 89 8.54 -15.13 22.30
CA GLY A 89 9.70 -15.43 23.15
C GLY A 89 10.91 -15.97 22.39
N GLU A 90 10.70 -16.87 21.43
CA GLU A 90 11.78 -17.44 20.63
C GLU A 90 12.40 -16.41 19.67
N MET A 91 11.58 -15.61 18.97
CA MET A 91 12.07 -14.54 18.12
C MET A 91 12.85 -13.47 18.90
N VAL A 92 12.37 -13.07 20.09
CA VAL A 92 13.09 -12.13 20.96
C VAL A 92 14.42 -12.72 21.41
N ARG A 93 14.46 -14.01 21.73
CA ARG A 93 15.69 -14.73 22.08
C ARG A 93 16.68 -14.72 20.91
N GLN A 94 16.23 -15.06 19.71
CA GLN A 94 17.05 -15.05 18.49
C GLN A 94 17.54 -13.65 18.13
N LEU A 95 16.70 -12.62 18.30
CA LEU A 95 17.10 -11.23 18.09
C LEU A 95 18.21 -10.83 19.07
N LYS A 96 18.08 -11.17 20.35
CA LYS A 96 19.11 -10.92 21.39
C LYS A 96 20.41 -11.69 21.14
N GLU A 97 20.31 -12.93 20.66
CA GLU A 97 21.46 -13.77 20.33
C GLU A 97 22.12 -13.37 19.01
N SER A 98 21.41 -12.64 18.14
CA SER A 98 21.98 -12.13 16.91
C SER A 98 23.06 -11.09 17.21
N THR A 99 24.20 -11.21 16.55
CA THR A 99 25.33 -10.29 16.69
C THR A 99 25.65 -9.67 15.34
N GLY A 100 26.09 -8.40 15.34
CA GLY A 100 26.44 -7.66 14.13
C GLY A 100 25.28 -6.89 13.49
N SER A 101 25.18 -6.97 12.16
CA SER A 101 24.24 -6.20 11.35
C SER A 101 22.79 -6.66 11.44
N LEU A 102 21.90 -5.70 11.72
CA LEU A 102 20.45 -5.87 11.80
C LEU A 102 19.75 -4.95 10.81
N LEU A 103 19.12 -5.52 9.79
CA LEU A 103 18.30 -4.79 8.84
C LEU A 103 16.83 -4.87 9.23
N VAL A 104 16.22 -3.75 9.61
CA VAL A 104 14.78 -3.67 9.86
C VAL A 104 14.07 -3.31 8.56
N SER A 105 13.33 -4.27 8.01
CA SER A 105 12.61 -4.17 6.74
C SER A 105 11.12 -3.99 7.04
N THR A 106 10.57 -2.79 6.89
CA THR A 106 9.23 -2.48 7.41
C THR A 106 8.42 -1.45 6.62
N ASN A 107 7.08 -1.55 6.73
CA ASN A 107 6.14 -0.50 6.33
C ASN A 107 5.71 0.42 7.51
N GLU A 108 6.25 0.20 8.71
CA GLU A 108 6.06 1.07 9.88
C GLU A 108 7.31 1.91 10.12
N SER A 109 7.31 3.10 9.54
CA SER A 109 8.51 3.94 9.45
C SER A 109 8.75 4.83 10.67
N LEU A 110 7.71 5.13 11.45
CA LEU A 110 7.80 6.12 12.53
C LEU A 110 8.36 5.56 13.84
N VAL A 111 8.21 4.25 14.07
CA VAL A 111 8.77 3.56 15.24
C VAL A 111 10.29 3.78 15.31
N PRO A 112 10.83 4.26 16.45
CA PRO A 112 12.27 4.38 16.66
C PRO A 112 12.87 3.01 17.01
N TRP A 113 13.06 2.15 16.00
CA TRP A 113 13.55 0.77 16.16
C TRP A 113 14.87 0.66 16.95
N GLU A 114 15.73 1.66 16.81
CA GLU A 114 17.03 1.78 17.48
C GLU A 114 16.88 2.08 18.98
N LEU A 115 15.76 2.68 19.38
CA LEU A 115 15.44 3.05 20.76
C LEU A 115 14.55 2.01 21.45
N LEU A 116 14.27 0.87 20.80
CA LEU A 116 13.65 -0.24 21.50
C LEU A 116 14.64 -0.80 22.53
N HIS A 117 14.20 -0.87 23.79
CA HIS A 117 15.03 -1.31 24.89
C HIS A 117 14.61 -2.71 25.35
N ASP A 118 15.49 -3.69 25.14
CA ASP A 118 15.20 -5.11 25.34
C ASP A 118 15.28 -5.55 26.83
N GLY A 119 15.59 -4.60 27.70
CA GLY A 119 15.75 -4.77 29.14
C GLY A 119 17.19 -4.62 29.61
N GLU A 120 18.15 -4.76 28.70
CA GLU A 120 19.58 -4.65 28.96
C GLU A 120 20.16 -3.45 28.21
N SER A 121 19.87 -3.31 26.92
CA SER A 121 20.36 -2.23 26.08
C SER A 121 19.36 -1.80 25.00
N PHE A 122 19.67 -0.69 24.34
CA PHE A 122 18.97 -0.25 23.14
C PHE A 122 19.45 -1.03 21.93
N LEU A 123 18.54 -1.43 21.03
CA LEU A 123 18.90 -2.20 19.83
C LEU A 123 19.95 -1.47 18.98
N GLY A 124 19.90 -0.14 18.89
CA GLY A 124 20.82 0.68 18.10
C GLY A 124 22.23 0.83 18.67
N LEU A 125 22.47 0.39 19.92
CA LEU A 125 23.79 0.35 20.56
C LEU A 125 24.42 -1.04 20.48
N VAL A 126 23.59 -2.09 20.41
CA VAL A 126 24.03 -3.49 20.31
C VAL A 126 24.23 -3.90 18.86
N HIS A 127 23.30 -3.57 17.98
CA HIS A 127 23.31 -3.97 16.58
C HIS A 127 23.75 -2.84 15.66
N GLU A 128 24.38 -3.19 14.55
CA GLU A 128 24.65 -2.30 13.43
C GLU A 128 23.34 -2.14 12.65
N LEU A 129 22.44 -1.31 13.18
CA LEU A 129 21.04 -1.26 12.75
C LEU A 129 20.84 -0.30 11.58
N GLY A 130 20.30 -0.82 10.47
CA GLY A 130 19.83 -0.05 9.33
C GLY A 130 18.35 -0.30 9.04
N ARG A 131 17.69 0.66 8.37
CA ARG A 131 16.27 0.57 7.99
C ARG A 131 16.10 0.46 6.49
N ARG A 132 15.24 -0.47 6.06
CA ARG A 132 14.74 -0.56 4.69
C ARG A 132 13.22 -0.37 4.67
N SER A 133 12.79 0.75 4.11
CA SER A 133 11.36 1.01 3.88
C SER A 133 10.94 0.45 2.52
N VAL A 134 9.77 -0.18 2.46
CA VAL A 134 9.19 -0.65 1.20
C VAL A 134 8.50 0.53 0.51
N VAL A 135 8.99 0.95 -0.65
CA VAL A 135 8.39 2.02 -1.45
C VAL A 135 7.75 1.46 -2.72
N SER A 136 6.64 2.05 -3.16
CA SER A 136 5.87 1.63 -4.33
C SER A 136 6.35 2.27 -5.65
N ARG A 137 7.57 2.80 -5.69
CA ARG A 137 8.12 3.58 -6.81
C ARG A 137 9.46 3.00 -7.27
N PRO A 138 9.82 3.13 -8.55
CA PRO A 138 11.14 2.73 -9.05
C PRO A 138 12.23 3.46 -8.26
N VAL A 139 13.23 2.70 -7.82
CA VAL A 139 14.42 3.22 -7.13
C VAL A 139 15.54 3.32 -8.17
N VAL A 140 16.20 4.46 -8.24
CA VAL A 140 17.36 4.67 -9.12
C VAL A 140 18.49 3.76 -8.66
N GLY A 141 19.18 3.12 -9.61
CA GLY A 141 20.38 2.34 -9.31
C GLY A 141 21.43 3.25 -8.70
N GLY A 142 21.86 2.96 -7.47
CA GLY A 142 22.88 3.75 -6.79
C GLY A 142 24.25 3.61 -7.42
N ARG A 143 25.07 4.67 -7.34
CA ARG A 143 26.48 4.63 -7.75
C ARG A 143 27.30 3.77 -6.81
N GLU A 144 28.28 3.06 -7.37
CA GLU A 144 29.31 2.41 -6.57
C GLU A 144 30.28 3.47 -6.04
N CYS A 145 30.70 3.33 -4.79
CA CYS A 145 31.69 4.19 -4.16
C CYS A 145 32.72 3.30 -3.48
N THR A 146 33.98 3.48 -3.88
CA THR A 146 35.11 2.74 -3.30
C THR A 146 35.94 3.62 -2.36
N GLN A 147 35.64 4.91 -2.24
CA GLN A 147 36.17 5.84 -1.25
C GLN A 147 35.42 7.16 -1.35
N VAL A 148 35.13 7.81 -0.22
CA VAL A 148 34.68 9.21 -0.22
C VAL A 148 35.85 10.12 -0.60
N ARG A 149 35.81 10.73 -1.79
CA ARG A 149 36.83 11.68 -2.28
C ARG A 149 36.30 13.09 -2.38
N ARG A 150 35.01 13.24 -2.70
CA ARG A 150 34.37 14.56 -2.86
C ARG A 150 33.09 14.66 -2.06
N ALA A 151 32.95 15.78 -1.35
CA ALA A 151 31.78 16.08 -0.54
C ALA A 151 31.14 17.41 -0.92
N LEU A 152 29.82 17.41 -1.07
CA LEU A 152 29.02 18.62 -1.13
C LEU A 152 28.44 18.88 0.27
N ILE A 153 28.84 19.98 0.89
CA ILE A 153 28.39 20.40 2.21
C ILE A 153 27.48 21.62 2.05
N VAL A 154 26.24 21.51 2.50
CA VAL A 154 25.24 22.57 2.39
C VAL A 154 24.66 22.86 3.77
N GLY A 155 24.74 24.11 4.23
CA GLY A 155 24.11 24.47 5.49
C GLY A 155 23.84 25.95 5.67
N ASP A 156 23.11 26.29 6.74
CA ASP A 156 22.65 27.66 7.04
C ASP A 156 22.12 28.38 5.78
N THR A 157 21.23 27.72 5.04
CA THR A 157 20.81 28.14 3.69
C THR A 157 19.99 29.44 3.68
N LEU A 158 19.42 29.82 4.82
CA LEU A 158 18.71 31.08 5.01
C LEU A 158 19.53 32.14 5.76
N GLY A 159 20.68 31.79 6.35
CA GLY A 159 21.46 32.71 7.19
C GLY A 159 20.88 32.92 8.60
N ASP A 160 19.99 32.03 9.04
CA ASP A 160 19.27 32.12 10.32
C ASP A 160 19.60 30.98 11.30
N LEU A 161 20.55 30.10 10.95
CA LEU A 161 21.01 28.98 11.77
C LEU A 161 22.54 29.06 11.97
N PRO A 162 23.03 29.85 12.96
CA PRO A 162 24.45 29.92 13.27
C PRO A 162 25.06 28.55 13.60
N SER A 163 24.24 27.69 14.20
CA SER A 163 24.50 26.29 14.49
C SER A 163 24.90 25.48 13.27
N ALA A 164 24.02 25.48 12.26
CA ALA A 164 24.25 24.78 11.00
C ALA A 164 25.45 25.34 10.23
N ARG A 165 25.75 26.63 10.38
CA ARG A 165 26.95 27.25 9.82
C ARG A 165 28.21 26.72 10.49
N GLU A 166 28.25 26.69 11.82
CA GLU A 166 29.39 26.16 12.57
C GLU A 166 29.62 24.67 12.21
N GLU A 167 28.56 23.86 12.18
CA GLU A 167 28.63 22.46 11.76
C GLU A 167 29.22 22.33 10.35
N THR A 168 28.70 23.10 9.39
CA THR A 168 29.16 23.08 7.99
C THR A 168 30.64 23.42 7.87
N GLU A 169 31.08 24.51 8.51
CA GLU A 169 32.47 24.98 8.46
C GLU A 169 33.44 23.99 9.13
N ARG A 170 33.03 23.39 10.25
CA ARG A 170 33.89 22.44 10.99
C ARG A 170 33.96 21.09 10.30
N ILE A 171 32.84 20.58 9.77
CA ILE A 171 32.83 19.32 9.02
C ILE A 171 33.63 19.45 7.73
N SER A 172 33.48 20.55 6.98
CA SER A 172 34.27 20.75 5.75
C SER A 172 35.76 20.79 6.05
N ALA A 173 36.18 21.54 7.08
CA ALA A 173 37.58 21.62 7.48
C ALA A 173 38.13 20.26 7.95
N TRP A 174 37.32 19.50 8.70
CA TRP A 174 37.68 18.16 9.15
C TRP A 174 37.85 17.19 7.97
N LEU A 175 36.89 17.17 7.03
CA LEU A 175 36.91 16.34 5.84
C LEU A 175 38.10 16.66 4.93
N GLU A 176 38.38 17.95 4.70
CA GLU A 176 39.57 18.40 3.95
C GLU A 176 40.87 17.96 4.61
N GLY A 177 40.94 18.04 5.94
CA GLY A 177 42.07 17.53 6.73
C GLY A 177 42.29 16.01 6.58
N HIS A 178 41.26 15.27 6.18
CA HIS A 178 41.30 13.83 5.90
C HIS A 178 41.28 13.51 4.40
N GLY A 179 41.61 14.48 3.54
CA GLY A 179 41.81 14.26 2.11
C GLY A 179 40.54 14.20 1.26
N VAL A 180 39.40 14.67 1.79
CA VAL A 180 38.14 14.79 1.04
C VAL A 180 38.00 16.22 0.52
N ALA A 181 37.91 16.40 -0.79
CA ALA A 181 37.68 17.71 -1.38
C ALA A 181 36.23 18.16 -1.14
N CYS A 182 36.06 19.35 -0.55
CA CYS A 182 34.75 19.85 -0.16
C CYS A 182 34.30 21.03 -1.02
N THR A 183 33.06 21.00 -1.48
CA THR A 183 32.35 22.17 -2.00
C THR A 183 31.34 22.60 -0.95
N VAL A 184 31.43 23.85 -0.49
CA VAL A 184 30.59 24.38 0.59
C VAL A 184 29.62 25.43 0.05
N LEU A 185 28.32 25.25 0.31
CA LEU A 185 27.28 26.21 -0.04
C LEU A 185 26.53 26.68 1.21
N ILE A 186 26.62 27.98 1.51
CA ILE A 186 25.98 28.60 2.68
C ILE A 186 25.16 29.82 2.27
N GLY A 187 24.04 30.07 2.96
CA GLY A 187 23.21 31.26 2.75
C GLY A 187 22.83 31.47 1.29
N ARG A 188 23.15 32.64 0.74
CA ARG A 188 22.82 33.01 -0.65
C ARG A 188 23.43 32.13 -1.73
N ASP A 189 24.49 31.40 -1.40
CA ASP A 189 25.15 30.47 -2.32
C ASP A 189 24.38 29.16 -2.45
N ALA A 190 23.65 28.76 -1.41
CA ALA A 190 22.86 27.53 -1.39
C ALA A 190 21.50 27.70 -2.09
N THR A 191 21.48 28.13 -3.36
CA THR A 191 20.24 28.21 -4.15
C THR A 191 19.82 26.84 -4.68
N LEU A 192 18.52 26.63 -4.91
CA LEU A 192 18.00 25.39 -5.51
C LEU A 192 18.75 24.99 -6.78
N VAL A 193 18.92 25.93 -7.71
CA VAL A 193 19.59 25.66 -8.99
C VAL A 193 21.04 25.24 -8.77
N ARG A 194 21.78 25.96 -7.92
CA ARG A 194 23.18 25.64 -7.66
C ARG A 194 23.35 24.30 -6.96
N VAL A 195 22.55 24.00 -5.93
CA VAL A 195 22.65 22.71 -5.22
C VAL A 195 22.32 21.54 -6.16
N ILE A 196 21.27 21.66 -6.99
CA ILE A 196 20.93 20.62 -7.96
C ILE A 196 21.99 20.49 -9.05
N GLN A 197 22.58 21.59 -9.51
CA GLN A 197 23.70 21.55 -10.47
C GLN A 197 24.90 20.80 -9.90
N GLU A 198 25.31 21.09 -8.67
CA GLU A 198 26.40 20.37 -7.99
C GLU A 198 26.05 18.88 -7.83
N LEU A 199 24.84 18.57 -7.37
CA LEU A 199 24.40 17.19 -7.17
C LEU A 199 24.28 16.38 -8.48
N ALA A 200 24.06 17.05 -9.61
CA ALA A 200 23.91 16.46 -10.94
C ALA A 200 25.22 16.47 -11.76
N GLU A 201 26.33 16.96 -11.20
CA GLU A 201 27.65 16.94 -11.83
C GLU A 201 28.07 15.50 -12.14
N ASP A 202 28.33 15.20 -13.42
CA ASP A 202 28.55 13.84 -13.91
C ASP A 202 30.02 13.56 -14.27
N GLU A 203 30.84 14.57 -14.55
CA GLU A 203 32.27 14.37 -14.87
C GLU A 203 33.07 13.95 -13.64
N ASP A 204 32.82 14.64 -12.52
CA ASP A 204 33.40 14.33 -11.22
C ASP A 204 32.27 14.41 -10.19
N PRO A 205 31.54 13.31 -9.95
CA PRO A 205 30.35 13.33 -9.11
C PRO A 205 30.71 13.29 -7.61
N TYR A 206 29.86 13.86 -6.77
CA TYR A 206 30.07 13.85 -5.31
C TYR A 206 29.81 12.45 -4.72
N ASP A 207 30.63 12.05 -3.74
CA ASP A 207 30.48 10.78 -3.00
C ASP A 207 29.64 10.96 -1.73
N LEU A 208 29.79 12.13 -1.10
CA LEU A 208 29.14 12.53 0.13
C LEU A 208 28.29 13.79 -0.09
N PHE A 209 27.06 13.79 0.40
CA PHE A 209 26.26 14.99 0.57
C PHE A 209 25.92 15.17 2.04
N HIS A 210 26.38 16.27 2.63
CA HIS A 210 26.05 16.65 4.00
C HIS A 210 25.16 17.89 3.98
N TYR A 211 24.01 17.80 4.63
CA TYR A 211 23.06 18.89 4.77
C TYR A 211 22.78 19.18 6.25
N SER A 212 22.91 20.44 6.65
CA SER A 212 22.48 20.95 7.96
C SER A 212 21.57 22.16 7.81
N GLY A 213 20.29 22.03 8.15
CA GLY A 213 19.34 23.13 7.94
C GLY A 213 17.87 22.77 8.06
N HIS A 214 17.00 23.68 7.61
CA HIS A 214 15.55 23.52 7.75
C HIS A 214 14.98 22.44 6.82
N VAL A 215 14.07 21.63 7.34
CA VAL A 215 13.26 20.70 6.54
C VAL A 215 11.81 21.16 6.56
N SER A 216 11.15 21.16 5.41
CA SER A 216 9.77 21.63 5.30
C SER A 216 8.99 20.84 4.26
N GLY A 217 7.68 20.82 4.41
CA GLY A 217 6.74 20.19 3.50
C GLY A 217 5.60 19.55 4.27
N VAL A 218 4.98 18.55 3.65
CA VAL A 218 3.93 17.74 4.29
C VAL A 218 4.44 16.30 4.45
N SER A 219 3.88 15.55 5.40
CA SER A 219 4.28 14.15 5.60
C SER A 219 4.13 13.36 4.28
N GLY A 220 5.21 12.72 3.83
CA GLY A 220 5.30 11.99 2.55
C GLY A 220 5.74 12.83 1.34
N ALA A 221 5.82 14.16 1.47
CA ALA A 221 6.32 15.10 0.47
C ALA A 221 7.05 16.27 1.14
N ALA A 222 8.14 15.95 1.85
CA ALA A 222 9.04 16.93 2.45
C ALA A 222 10.34 17.08 1.65
N GLY A 223 10.98 18.24 1.78
CA GLY A 223 12.25 18.53 1.14
C GLY A 223 13.18 19.38 2.01
N LEU A 224 14.45 19.43 1.60
CA LEU A 224 15.48 20.24 2.25
C LEU A 224 15.33 21.70 1.85
N MET A 225 15.27 22.61 2.81
CA MET A 225 15.12 24.02 2.50
C MET A 225 16.44 24.64 2.06
N VAL A 226 16.38 25.34 0.94
CA VAL A 226 17.49 26.06 0.36
C VAL A 226 17.17 27.56 0.28
N HIS A 227 18.12 28.36 -0.18
CA HIS A 227 17.98 29.80 -0.28
C HIS A 227 16.69 30.21 -1.01
N ASN A 228 16.12 31.36 -0.63
CA ASN A 228 14.80 31.84 -1.05
C ASN A 228 13.63 30.90 -0.67
N ARG A 229 13.81 30.09 0.38
CA ARG A 229 12.79 29.17 0.91
C ARG A 229 12.25 28.18 -0.14
N LYS A 230 13.09 27.81 -1.11
CA LYS A 230 12.78 26.73 -2.05
C LYS A 230 13.12 25.38 -1.41
N LEU A 231 12.58 24.29 -1.96
CA LEU A 231 12.77 22.94 -1.43
C LEU A 231 13.50 22.07 -2.45
N ILE A 232 14.42 21.25 -1.94
CA ILE A 232 14.92 20.05 -2.62
C ILE A 232 14.01 18.89 -2.16
N ASP A 233 12.92 18.69 -2.87
CA ASP A 233 11.99 17.56 -2.72
C ASP A 233 12.24 16.50 -3.81
N MET A 234 11.37 15.50 -3.88
CA MET A 234 11.46 14.44 -4.89
C MET A 234 11.46 14.94 -6.34
N ASP A 235 10.73 16.02 -6.63
CA ASP A 235 10.61 16.55 -7.99
C ASP A 235 11.86 17.34 -8.36
N ALA A 236 12.40 18.10 -7.41
CA ALA A 236 13.67 18.81 -7.57
C ALA A 236 14.86 17.86 -7.79
N LEU A 237 14.80 16.64 -7.25
CA LEU A 237 15.86 15.64 -7.42
C LEU A 237 15.78 14.86 -8.75
N GLN A 238 14.72 15.00 -9.56
CA GLN A 238 14.58 14.28 -10.84
C GLN A 238 15.79 14.41 -11.80
N PRO A 239 16.52 15.54 -11.87
CA PRO A 239 17.72 15.63 -12.70
C PRO A 239 18.79 14.59 -12.36
N LEU A 240 18.81 14.08 -11.13
CA LEU A 240 19.75 13.04 -10.69
C LEU A 240 19.34 11.63 -11.19
N ALA A 241 18.20 11.43 -11.85
CA ALA A 241 17.70 10.09 -12.17
C ALA A 241 18.62 9.27 -13.10
N GLY A 242 19.48 9.94 -13.89
CA GLY A 242 20.47 9.29 -14.73
C GLY A 242 21.78 8.95 -14.01
N LEU A 243 22.20 9.78 -13.05
CA LEU A 243 23.48 9.67 -12.34
C LEU A 243 23.35 8.93 -11.00
N GLY A 244 22.25 9.16 -10.29
CA GLY A 244 22.04 8.76 -8.90
C GLY A 244 22.56 9.80 -7.90
N ALA A 245 21.89 9.89 -6.75
CA ALA A 245 22.33 10.70 -5.62
C ALA A 245 23.71 10.24 -5.09
N PRO A 246 24.42 11.11 -4.35
CA PRO A 246 25.62 10.73 -3.61
C PRO A 246 25.40 9.44 -2.79
N PRO A 247 26.32 8.45 -2.89
CA PRO A 247 26.21 7.18 -2.18
C PRO A 247 26.05 7.35 -0.66
N VAL A 248 26.68 8.36 -0.07
CA VAL A 248 26.50 8.75 1.33
C VAL A 248 25.76 10.08 1.41
N VAL A 249 24.64 10.10 2.12
CA VAL A 249 23.89 11.31 2.43
C VAL A 249 23.72 11.44 3.93
N PHE A 250 23.97 12.63 4.47
CA PHE A 250 23.79 12.95 5.87
C PHE A 250 22.91 14.19 5.99
N ILE A 251 21.79 14.08 6.70
CA ILE A 251 20.80 15.15 6.86
C ILE A 251 20.61 15.42 8.35
N ASN A 252 21.25 16.48 8.84
CA ASN A 252 20.91 17.10 10.12
C ASN A 252 19.76 18.10 9.89
N GLY A 253 18.52 17.61 10.00
CA GLY A 253 17.33 18.35 9.63
C GLY A 253 16.62 18.99 10.81
N CYS A 254 16.44 20.32 10.77
CA CYS A 254 15.53 21.05 11.64
C CYS A 254 14.15 21.16 10.96
N ALA A 255 13.29 20.17 11.18
CA ALA A 255 11.94 20.20 10.64
C ALA A 255 11.02 21.12 11.46
N SER A 256 10.08 21.78 10.79
CA SER A 256 9.01 22.55 11.45
C SER A 256 7.64 22.04 10.98
N ALA A 257 6.83 21.58 11.93
CA ALA A 257 5.44 21.17 11.69
C ALA A 257 4.44 22.22 12.19
N ASP A 258 3.14 21.98 11.98
CA ASP A 258 2.07 22.90 12.37
C ASP A 258 2.16 23.27 13.86
N PRO A 259 2.33 24.56 14.21
CA PRO A 259 2.44 25.01 15.59
C PRO A 259 1.15 24.83 16.39
N ALA A 260 0.01 24.58 15.75
CA ALA A 260 -1.26 24.27 16.41
C ALA A 260 -1.35 22.84 16.95
N LEU A 261 -0.42 21.96 16.57
CA LEU A 261 -0.34 20.61 17.12
C LEU A 261 0.17 20.63 18.56
N GLU A 262 -0.34 19.71 19.38
CA GLU A 262 0.23 19.44 20.70
C GLU A 262 1.72 19.09 20.59
N PRO A 263 2.57 19.53 21.54
CA PRO A 263 4.04 19.43 21.44
C PRO A 263 4.57 18.06 21.01
N ALA A 264 4.07 16.98 21.64
CA ALA A 264 4.46 15.62 21.32
C ALA A 264 4.05 15.18 19.89
N SER A 265 2.86 15.60 19.45
CA SER A 265 2.39 15.32 18.08
C SER A 265 3.18 16.12 17.04
N ARG A 266 3.58 17.35 17.39
CA ARG A 266 4.45 18.20 16.57
C ARG A 266 5.84 17.58 16.41
N ALA A 267 6.45 17.10 17.50
CA ALA A 267 7.77 16.44 17.45
C ALA A 267 7.75 15.20 16.54
N LEU A 268 6.72 14.35 16.64
CA LEU A 268 6.57 13.20 15.74
C LEU A 268 6.36 13.60 14.28
N ALA A 269 5.59 14.68 14.02
CA ALA A 269 5.38 15.19 12.67
C ALA A 269 6.68 15.74 12.05
N GLU A 270 7.51 16.44 12.84
CA GLU A 270 8.83 16.91 12.43
C GLU A 270 9.77 15.75 12.09
N ALA A 271 9.82 14.70 12.92
CA ALA A 271 10.58 13.49 12.64
C ALA A 271 10.13 12.83 11.32
N SER A 272 8.81 12.83 11.04
CA SER A 272 8.25 12.33 9.78
C SER A 272 8.69 13.14 8.56
N LEU A 273 8.84 14.46 8.68
CA LEU A 273 9.29 15.33 7.59
C LEU A 273 10.76 15.05 7.25
N THR A 274 11.66 15.01 8.25
CA THR A 274 13.08 14.70 8.01
C THR A 274 13.24 13.31 7.40
N MET A 275 12.53 12.31 7.93
CA MET A 275 12.50 10.96 7.33
C MET A 275 12.04 10.99 5.86
N SER A 276 10.99 11.76 5.54
CA SER A 276 10.51 11.87 4.15
C SER A 276 11.56 12.49 3.22
N ALA A 277 12.33 13.46 3.71
CA ALA A 277 13.47 14.02 2.96
C ALA A 277 14.57 12.96 2.76
N CYS A 278 14.95 12.21 3.80
CA CYS A 278 15.92 11.12 3.69
C CYS A 278 15.49 10.04 2.69
N MET A 279 14.22 9.63 2.73
CA MET A 279 13.66 8.66 1.79
C MET A 279 13.72 9.14 0.34
N SER A 280 13.75 10.46 0.12
CA SER A 280 13.86 11.01 -1.22
C SER A 280 15.21 10.74 -1.86
N PHE A 281 16.29 10.85 -1.09
CA PHE A 281 17.64 10.48 -1.54
C PHE A 281 17.81 8.97 -1.70
N MET A 282 17.20 8.15 -0.83
CA MET A 282 17.18 6.68 -1.00
C MET A 282 16.53 6.28 -2.34
N VAL A 283 15.41 6.90 -2.70
CA VAL A 283 14.75 6.67 -4.00
C VAL A 283 15.65 7.06 -5.16
N MET A 284 16.47 8.09 -4.98
CA MET A 284 17.44 8.54 -5.97
C MET A 284 18.76 7.76 -5.95
N GLY A 285 18.84 6.64 -5.23
CA GLY A 285 19.97 5.71 -5.31
C GLY A 285 21.08 5.95 -4.29
N ALA A 286 20.87 6.79 -3.27
CA ALA A 286 21.79 6.84 -2.14
C ALA A 286 21.88 5.45 -1.49
N LYS A 287 23.10 4.97 -1.24
CA LYS A 287 23.35 3.65 -0.64
C LYS A 287 23.16 3.69 0.88
N THR A 288 23.49 4.83 1.47
CA THR A 288 23.38 5.08 2.90
C THR A 288 22.91 6.51 3.13
N VAL A 289 21.81 6.66 3.87
CA VAL A 289 21.29 7.97 4.28
C VAL A 289 21.20 8.00 5.80
N VAL A 290 21.87 8.96 6.43
CA VAL A 290 21.71 9.27 7.85
C VAL A 290 20.79 10.47 7.99
N GLY A 291 19.81 10.38 8.88
CA GLY A 291 18.88 11.47 9.18
C GLY A 291 18.66 11.65 10.67
N THR A 292 18.27 12.85 11.10
CA THR A 292 17.90 13.13 12.49
C THR A 292 16.39 13.12 12.70
N ARG A 293 15.92 12.57 13.83
CA ARG A 293 14.52 12.60 14.26
C ARG A 293 14.13 13.94 14.89
N THR A 294 15.05 14.53 15.64
CA THR A 294 14.90 15.84 16.28
C THR A 294 16.10 16.71 15.92
N PRO A 295 15.99 18.04 16.03
CA PRO A 295 17.14 18.92 15.91
C PRO A 295 18.23 18.50 16.91
N VAL A 296 19.47 18.39 16.45
CA VAL A 296 20.64 18.06 17.29
C VAL A 296 21.55 19.28 17.38
N GLY A 297 21.98 19.62 18.59
CA GLY A 297 22.89 20.75 18.84
C GLY A 297 24.29 20.55 18.28
N ASP A 298 24.98 21.65 18.02
CA ASP A 298 26.18 21.72 17.17
C ASP A 298 27.32 20.84 17.63
N ALA A 299 27.60 20.86 18.93
CA ALA A 299 28.73 20.12 19.48
C ALA A 299 28.49 18.60 19.39
N SER A 300 27.25 18.15 19.60
CA SER A 300 26.89 16.72 19.52
C SER A 300 26.76 16.26 18.07
N ALA A 301 26.15 17.07 17.20
CA ALA A 301 26.02 16.80 15.77
C ALA A 301 27.39 16.65 15.11
N LEU A 302 28.30 17.58 15.39
CA LEU A 302 29.65 17.52 14.88
C LEU A 302 30.41 16.30 15.40
N ARG A 303 30.39 16.03 16.71
CA ARG A 303 31.06 14.84 17.28
C ARG A 303 30.56 13.56 16.63
N PHE A 304 29.25 13.46 16.44
CA PHE A 304 28.64 12.32 15.78
C PHE A 304 29.12 12.21 14.33
N ALA A 305 29.09 13.31 13.57
CA ALA A 305 29.50 13.34 12.17
C ALA A 305 30.99 13.01 12.00
N GLU A 306 31.88 13.59 12.81
CA GLU A 306 33.33 13.29 12.81
C GLU A 306 33.58 11.80 13.12
N ALA A 307 32.92 11.26 14.15
CA ALA A 307 33.03 9.84 14.48
C ALA A 307 32.50 8.96 13.32
N PHE A 308 31.35 9.30 12.76
CA PHE A 308 30.75 8.56 11.66
C PHE A 308 31.63 8.58 10.39
N TYR A 309 32.12 9.75 9.98
CA TYR A 309 32.95 9.90 8.78
C TYR A 309 34.35 9.29 8.96
N GLY A 310 34.97 9.44 10.14
CA GLY A 310 36.25 8.80 10.44
C GLY A 310 36.16 7.29 10.29
N GLN A 311 35.11 6.70 10.84
CA GLN A 311 34.87 5.27 10.72
C GLN A 311 34.58 4.82 9.28
N LEU A 312 33.79 5.59 8.52
CA LEU A 312 33.54 5.28 7.10
C LEU A 312 34.84 5.28 6.27
N GLN A 313 35.81 6.14 6.59
CA GLN A 313 37.13 6.14 5.94
C GLN A 313 38.00 4.95 6.35
N GLU A 314 37.83 4.41 7.57
CA GLU A 314 38.55 3.25 8.09
C GLU A 314 38.00 1.89 7.62
N GLN A 315 37.18 1.86 6.57
CA GLN A 315 36.71 0.63 5.91
C GLN A 315 35.72 -0.21 6.73
N ILE A 316 35.04 0.37 7.71
CA ILE A 316 33.94 -0.34 8.39
C ILE A 316 32.60 -0.07 7.69
N THR A 317 31.64 -0.97 7.91
CA THR A 317 30.32 -0.88 7.30
C THR A 317 29.56 0.35 7.84
N ALA A 318 28.61 0.87 7.06
CA ALA A 318 27.79 2.01 7.48
C ALA A 318 27.10 1.79 8.84
N GLY A 319 26.60 0.57 9.08
CA GLY A 319 26.00 0.20 10.37
C GLY A 319 27.00 0.16 11.52
N ALA A 320 28.24 -0.28 11.27
CA ALA A 320 29.30 -0.27 12.28
C ALA A 320 29.73 1.16 12.65
N ALA A 321 29.91 2.03 11.64
CA ALA A 321 30.18 3.46 11.84
C ALA A 321 29.06 4.13 12.65
N MET A 322 27.81 3.85 12.31
CA MET A 322 26.62 4.32 13.02
C MET A 322 26.62 3.90 14.49
N ARG A 323 26.83 2.60 14.76
CA ARG A 323 26.81 2.04 16.11
C ARG A 323 27.95 2.60 16.97
N GLN A 324 29.15 2.73 16.39
CA GLN A 324 30.31 3.27 17.11
C GLN A 324 30.12 4.75 17.45
N ALA A 325 29.65 5.57 16.50
CA ALA A 325 29.34 6.97 16.77
C ALA A 325 28.28 7.13 17.88
N ARG A 326 27.27 6.25 17.93
CA ARG A 326 26.31 6.23 19.05
C ARG A 326 26.96 5.85 20.38
N ALA A 327 27.80 4.82 20.40
CA ALA A 327 28.49 4.37 21.60
C ALA A 327 29.45 5.45 22.15
N ASP A 328 30.15 6.18 21.28
CA ASP A 328 31.06 7.25 21.67
C ASP A 328 30.33 8.42 22.36
N LEU A 329 29.14 8.76 21.88
CA LEU A 329 28.27 9.75 22.51
C LEU A 329 27.64 9.20 23.80
N GLU A 330 27.16 7.95 23.81
CA GLU A 330 26.60 7.31 25.02
C GLU A 330 27.62 7.28 26.18
N GLN A 331 28.89 6.96 25.89
CA GLN A 331 29.97 6.96 26.90
C GLN A 331 30.19 8.34 27.54
N ARG A 332 29.82 9.41 26.83
CA ARG A 332 29.88 10.80 27.30
C ARG A 332 28.58 11.26 27.95
N ALA A 333 27.61 10.36 28.12
CA ALA A 333 26.24 10.65 28.54
C ALA A 333 25.51 11.66 27.61
N ASP A 334 25.95 11.75 26.36
CA ASP A 334 25.38 12.62 25.34
C ASP A 334 24.28 11.88 24.57
N TRP A 335 23.02 12.14 24.91
CA TRP A 335 21.87 11.39 24.37
C TRP A 335 21.45 11.82 22.96
N ALA A 336 22.13 12.81 22.36
CA ALA A 336 21.87 13.21 20.98
C ALA A 336 22.01 12.05 19.98
N TRP A 337 22.79 11.01 20.33
CA TRP A 337 22.93 9.80 19.53
C TRP A 337 21.57 9.16 19.17
N ALA A 338 20.57 9.31 20.04
CA ALA A 338 19.26 8.71 19.92
C ALA A 338 18.41 9.32 18.80
N SER A 339 18.77 10.52 18.33
CA SER A 339 18.08 11.18 17.23
C SER A 339 18.58 10.72 15.86
N PHE A 340 19.78 10.17 15.74
CA PHE A 340 20.31 9.76 14.44
C PHE A 340 19.78 8.39 14.02
N VAL A 341 19.35 8.27 12.76
CA VAL A 341 18.77 7.08 12.15
C VAL A 341 19.52 6.76 10.86
N LEU A 342 19.81 5.47 10.65
CA LEU A 342 20.43 4.95 9.44
C LEU A 342 19.38 4.33 8.52
N TYR A 343 19.23 4.87 7.32
CA TYR A 343 18.42 4.32 6.24
C TYR A 343 19.34 3.69 5.19
N GLY A 344 19.03 2.45 4.79
CA GLY A 344 19.85 1.66 3.90
C GLY A 344 20.30 0.34 4.53
N ASP A 345 21.11 -0.40 3.77
CA ASP A 345 21.70 -1.66 4.20
C ASP A 345 22.91 -1.37 5.13
N PRO A 346 22.91 -1.87 6.37
CA PRO A 346 23.98 -1.61 7.33
C PRO A 346 25.32 -2.24 6.93
N GLU A 347 25.35 -3.25 6.05
CA GLU A 347 26.59 -3.90 5.60
C GLU A 347 27.26 -3.18 4.43
N VAL A 348 26.68 -2.07 3.92
CA VAL A 348 27.28 -1.24 2.86
C VAL A 348 28.67 -0.77 3.29
N ARG A 349 29.64 -1.01 2.41
CA ARG A 349 31.00 -0.47 2.50
C ARG A 349 31.14 0.63 1.46
N ILE A 350 31.51 1.82 1.91
CA ILE A 350 31.78 2.96 1.04
C ILE A 350 33.23 2.93 0.52
N SER A 351 34.06 2.02 1.05
CA SER A 351 35.41 1.84 0.59
C SER A 351 35.80 0.39 0.36
N THR A 352 36.38 0.14 -0.82
CA THR A 352 36.95 -1.14 -1.22
C THR A 352 38.38 -0.89 -1.65
N ALA A 353 39.33 -1.24 -0.78
CA ALA A 353 40.69 -1.53 -1.25
C ALA A 353 40.60 -2.72 -2.19
N ALA A 354 41.23 -2.61 -3.36
CA ALA A 354 41.34 -3.69 -4.33
C ALA A 354 42.13 -4.87 -3.74
N GLU A 355 41.45 -5.76 -3.02
CA GLU A 355 41.87 -7.16 -2.96
C GLU A 355 41.18 -7.90 -4.09
N HIS A 356 41.97 -8.71 -4.80
CA HIS A 356 41.56 -9.58 -5.87
C HIS A 356 40.55 -10.61 -5.31
N ALA A 357 39.29 -10.21 -5.19
CA ALA A 357 38.20 -11.15 -5.00
C ALA A 357 38.17 -12.05 -6.26
N PRO A 358 38.11 -13.39 -6.11
CA PRO A 358 37.75 -14.22 -7.25
C PRO A 358 36.44 -13.65 -7.82
N PRO A 359 36.28 -13.65 -9.16
CA PRO A 359 35.15 -12.97 -9.80
C PRO A 359 33.87 -13.36 -9.04
N PRO A 360 33.01 -12.38 -8.70
CA PRO A 360 31.71 -12.72 -8.13
C PRO A 360 31.11 -13.80 -9.03
N PRO A 361 30.47 -14.84 -8.48
CA PRO A 361 29.68 -15.74 -9.32
C PRO A 361 28.83 -14.81 -10.18
N THR A 362 28.96 -14.94 -11.50
CA THR A 362 28.20 -14.18 -12.47
C THR A 362 26.81 -14.04 -11.90
N ALA A 363 26.41 -12.79 -11.60
CA ALA A 363 25.05 -12.53 -11.17
C ALA A 363 24.17 -13.31 -12.15
N PRO A 364 23.27 -14.20 -11.67
CA PRO A 364 22.50 -15.05 -12.55
C PRO A 364 21.94 -14.15 -13.65
N GLU A 365 22.28 -14.48 -14.91
CA GLU A 365 21.82 -13.71 -16.05
C GLU A 365 20.32 -13.52 -15.86
N ARG A 366 19.88 -12.26 -15.80
CA ARG A 366 18.46 -11.98 -15.66
C ARG A 366 17.76 -12.68 -16.83
N PRO A 367 16.79 -13.57 -16.57
CA PRO A 367 16.15 -14.30 -17.63
C PRO A 367 15.50 -13.30 -18.60
N GLU A 368 15.74 -13.47 -19.89
CA GLU A 368 15.12 -12.61 -20.89
C GLU A 368 13.64 -13.00 -21.05
N PHE A 369 12.84 -12.15 -21.68
CA PHE A 369 11.47 -12.53 -22.03
C PHE A 369 11.49 -13.35 -23.31
N THR A 370 10.72 -14.44 -23.36
CA THR A 370 10.51 -15.14 -24.64
C THR A 370 9.84 -14.19 -25.64
N PRO A 371 9.98 -14.41 -26.97
CA PRO A 371 9.37 -13.54 -27.99
C PRO A 371 7.87 -13.33 -27.78
N GLU A 372 7.15 -14.36 -27.33
CA GLU A 372 5.71 -14.33 -27.04
C GLU A 372 5.41 -13.46 -25.80
N ALA A 373 6.20 -13.60 -24.74
CA ALA A 373 6.07 -12.78 -23.54
C ALA A 373 6.44 -11.31 -23.80
N ALA A 374 7.46 -11.05 -24.62
CA ALA A 374 7.83 -9.71 -25.05
C ALA A 374 6.72 -9.04 -25.87
N GLU A 375 6.09 -9.78 -26.78
CA GLU A 375 4.95 -9.30 -27.58
C GLU A 375 3.71 -9.01 -26.71
N LEU A 376 3.42 -9.88 -25.72
CA LEU A 376 2.37 -9.65 -24.73
C LEU A 376 2.59 -8.35 -23.95
N LEU A 377 3.81 -8.09 -23.48
CA LEU A 377 4.15 -6.86 -22.75
C LEU A 377 4.11 -5.63 -23.66
N ARG A 378 4.45 -5.77 -24.94
CA ARG A 378 4.28 -4.71 -25.94
C ARG A 378 2.81 -4.32 -26.09
N LYS A 379 1.91 -5.29 -26.28
CA LYS A 379 0.45 -5.07 -26.34
C LYS A 379 -0.10 -4.47 -25.05
N THR A 380 0.37 -4.96 -23.90
CA THR A 380 0.01 -4.42 -22.58
C THR A 380 0.32 -2.91 -22.48
N ARG A 381 1.48 -2.48 -22.99
CA ARG A 381 1.85 -1.06 -23.05
C ARG A 381 1.01 -0.26 -24.04
N GLU A 382 0.61 -0.86 -25.16
CA GLU A 382 -0.29 -0.21 -26.13
C GLU A 382 -1.66 0.10 -25.51
N PHE A 383 -2.22 -0.83 -24.73
CA PHE A 383 -3.47 -0.59 -23.99
C PHE A 383 -3.38 0.53 -22.95
N ALA A 384 -2.18 0.73 -22.40
CA ALA A 384 -1.91 1.76 -21.39
C ALA A 384 -1.44 3.10 -21.98
N ALA A 385 -1.19 3.19 -23.28
CA ALA A 385 -0.52 4.34 -23.91
C ALA A 385 -1.25 5.68 -23.69
N VAL A 386 -2.59 5.66 -23.64
CA VAL A 386 -3.41 6.87 -23.41
C VAL A 386 -3.39 7.30 -21.93
N ARG A 387 -3.24 6.35 -20.99
CA ARG A 387 -3.28 6.59 -19.54
C ARG A 387 -1.90 6.81 -18.92
N GLY A 388 -0.83 6.40 -19.61
CA GLY A 388 0.53 6.47 -19.08
C GLY A 388 0.80 5.50 -17.92
N LEU A 389 -0.10 4.55 -17.62
CA LEU A 389 0.02 3.57 -16.55
C LEU A 389 -0.56 2.22 -16.95
N VAL A 390 0.25 1.17 -16.89
CA VAL A 390 -0.16 -0.23 -17.06
C VAL A 390 -0.80 -0.75 -15.78
N THR A 391 -2.04 -1.22 -15.89
CA THR A 391 -2.80 -1.81 -14.77
C THR A 391 -2.92 -3.33 -14.93
N SER A 392 -3.39 -4.02 -13.88
CA SER A 392 -3.65 -5.47 -13.96
C SER A 392 -4.75 -5.82 -14.98
N ILE A 393 -5.65 -4.89 -15.33
CA ILE A 393 -6.65 -5.07 -16.40
C ILE A 393 -5.96 -5.12 -17.77
N ASP A 394 -4.97 -4.26 -17.99
CA ASP A 394 -4.22 -4.20 -19.25
C ASP A 394 -3.39 -5.46 -19.49
N LEU A 395 -2.78 -5.95 -18.42
CA LEU A 395 -2.02 -7.18 -18.44
C LEU A 395 -2.93 -8.40 -18.64
N LEU A 396 -4.09 -8.47 -17.96
CA LEU A 396 -5.06 -9.55 -18.16
C LEU A 396 -5.61 -9.55 -19.59
N MET A 397 -5.90 -8.38 -20.16
CA MET A 397 -6.34 -8.27 -21.54
C MET A 397 -5.29 -8.83 -22.50
N ALA A 398 -4.03 -8.44 -22.35
CA ALA A 398 -2.94 -8.95 -23.19
C ALA A 398 -2.74 -10.46 -23.02
N LEU A 399 -2.87 -10.99 -21.80
CA LEU A 399 -2.88 -12.43 -21.52
C LEU A 399 -4.04 -13.14 -22.22
N LEU A 400 -5.25 -12.57 -22.21
CA LEU A 400 -6.42 -13.18 -22.85
C LEU A 400 -6.46 -12.99 -24.38
N GLU A 401 -5.58 -12.16 -24.93
CA GLU A 401 -5.33 -12.04 -26.37
C GLU A 401 -4.20 -12.93 -26.88
N ASP A 402 -3.40 -13.50 -25.98
CA ASP A 402 -2.47 -14.57 -26.33
C ASP A 402 -3.26 -15.80 -26.80
N GLU A 403 -2.86 -16.36 -27.94
CA GLU A 403 -3.61 -17.43 -28.60
C GLU A 403 -3.73 -18.68 -27.72
N ALA A 404 -2.62 -19.09 -27.10
CA ALA A 404 -2.57 -20.28 -26.27
C ALA A 404 -3.37 -20.09 -24.97
N VAL A 405 -3.23 -18.95 -24.30
CA VAL A 405 -4.02 -18.65 -23.08
C VAL A 405 -5.51 -18.58 -23.39
N ARG A 406 -5.88 -17.91 -24.49
CA ARG A 406 -7.28 -17.72 -24.92
C ARG A 406 -7.96 -19.04 -25.25
N GLU A 407 -7.29 -19.93 -25.98
CA GLU A 407 -7.85 -21.25 -26.30
C GLU A 407 -8.10 -22.08 -25.04
N ARG A 408 -7.16 -22.08 -24.09
CA ARG A 408 -7.30 -22.77 -22.80
C ARG A 408 -8.43 -22.19 -21.96
N ALA A 409 -8.52 -20.87 -21.88
CA ALA A 409 -9.59 -20.18 -21.18
C ALA A 409 -10.95 -20.51 -21.82
N ALA A 410 -11.08 -20.42 -23.14
CA ALA A 410 -12.29 -20.72 -23.87
C ALA A 410 -12.73 -22.19 -23.71
N ALA A 411 -11.79 -23.14 -23.67
CA ALA A 411 -12.07 -24.54 -23.39
C ALA A 411 -12.63 -24.77 -21.98
N ARG A 412 -12.23 -23.94 -21.00
CA ARG A 412 -12.64 -24.08 -19.59
C ARG A 412 -13.90 -23.30 -19.21
N ILE A 413 -14.12 -22.11 -19.78
CA ILE A 413 -15.26 -21.25 -19.44
C ILE A 413 -16.31 -21.16 -20.56
N GLY A 414 -16.01 -21.68 -21.75
CA GLY A 414 -16.86 -21.65 -22.93
C GLY A 414 -16.65 -20.40 -23.80
N ALA A 415 -16.70 -20.57 -25.12
CA ALA A 415 -16.42 -19.51 -26.10
C ALA A 415 -17.33 -18.27 -25.93
N GLN A 416 -18.64 -18.46 -25.71
CA GLN A 416 -19.58 -17.35 -25.52
C GLN A 416 -19.27 -16.51 -24.28
N ARG A 417 -18.81 -17.13 -23.18
CA ARG A 417 -18.44 -16.40 -21.96
C ARG A 417 -17.09 -15.68 -22.12
N MET A 418 -16.18 -16.28 -22.87
CA MET A 418 -14.90 -15.67 -23.23
C MET A 418 -15.09 -14.39 -24.05
N ASP A 419 -16.02 -14.41 -25.02
CA ASP A 419 -16.37 -13.22 -25.82
C ASP A 419 -17.01 -12.11 -24.98
N LEU A 420 -17.87 -12.47 -24.02
CA LEU A 420 -18.48 -11.50 -23.10
C LEU A 420 -17.43 -10.86 -22.17
N LEU A 421 -16.52 -11.66 -21.62
CA LEU A 421 -15.42 -11.18 -20.79
C LEU A 421 -14.52 -10.19 -21.55
N ALA A 422 -14.16 -10.51 -22.79
CA ALA A 422 -13.35 -9.65 -23.65
C ALA A 422 -14.07 -8.33 -24.02
N LYS A 423 -15.40 -8.29 -24.04
CA LYS A 423 -16.18 -7.06 -24.22
C LYS A 423 -16.18 -6.19 -22.96
N VAL A 424 -16.43 -6.80 -21.80
CA VAL A 424 -16.45 -6.10 -20.50
C VAL A 424 -15.09 -5.47 -20.18
N LEU A 425 -14.00 -6.22 -20.37
CA LEU A 425 -12.65 -5.71 -20.11
C LEU A 425 -12.28 -4.53 -21.05
N ARG A 426 -12.73 -4.56 -22.31
CA ARG A 426 -12.56 -3.44 -23.26
C ARG A 426 -13.37 -2.20 -22.89
N GLU A 427 -14.60 -2.36 -22.41
CA GLU A 427 -15.42 -1.24 -21.92
C GLU A 427 -14.79 -0.56 -20.69
N MET A 428 -14.18 -1.34 -19.79
CA MET A 428 -13.51 -0.83 -18.61
C MET A 428 -12.23 -0.05 -18.93
N GLN A 429 -11.52 -0.40 -20.01
CA GLN A 429 -10.36 0.38 -20.49
C GLN A 429 -10.76 1.76 -21.05
N GLY A 430 -12.00 1.92 -21.51
CA GLY A 430 -12.52 3.18 -22.07
C GLY A 430 -12.98 4.22 -21.05
N GLN A 431 -13.07 3.86 -19.76
CA GLN A 431 -13.48 4.80 -18.70
C GLN A 431 -12.25 5.54 -18.15
N THR A 432 -12.12 6.83 -18.46
CA THR A 432 -11.16 7.72 -17.80
C THR A 432 -11.51 7.81 -16.30
N PRO A 433 -10.58 7.66 -15.35
CA PRO A 433 -10.85 8.02 -13.97
C PRO A 433 -11.06 9.53 -13.91
N ARG A 434 -12.32 9.99 -13.79
CA ARG A 434 -12.60 11.35 -13.31
C ARG A 434 -12.25 11.40 -11.83
N GLY A 435 -11.36 12.31 -11.48
CA GLY A 435 -10.77 12.44 -10.15
C GLY A 435 -11.79 12.74 -9.04
N SER A 436 -11.35 12.48 -7.81
CA SER A 436 -11.84 13.21 -6.65
C SER A 436 -11.05 14.51 -6.56
N ASP A 437 -11.73 15.63 -6.78
CA ASP A 437 -11.17 16.98 -6.84
C ASP A 437 -10.55 17.41 -5.50
N THR A 438 -9.34 17.97 -5.57
CA THR A 438 -9.05 19.28 -4.96
C THR A 438 -8.29 20.12 -6.00
N GLN A 439 -8.78 21.36 -6.17
CA GLN A 439 -8.52 22.26 -7.28
C GLN A 439 -7.03 22.60 -7.53
N ALA A 440 -6.63 22.65 -8.80
CA ALA A 440 -5.82 23.73 -9.34
C ALA A 440 -5.91 23.79 -10.88
N GLY A 441 -6.33 24.96 -11.38
CA GLY A 441 -5.75 25.59 -12.56
C GLY A 441 -5.94 24.92 -13.93
N SER A 442 -6.99 25.34 -14.62
CA SER A 442 -7.07 25.29 -16.08
C SER A 442 -5.88 26.00 -16.72
N SER A 443 -5.11 25.28 -17.53
CA SER A 443 -4.52 25.83 -18.76
C SER A 443 -4.39 24.72 -19.80
N SER A 444 -5.34 24.70 -20.72
CA SER A 444 -5.20 24.06 -22.02
C SER A 444 -4.16 24.83 -22.83
N ALA A 445 -3.04 24.20 -23.18
CA ALA A 445 -2.20 24.59 -24.31
C ALA A 445 -1.35 23.42 -24.80
N SER A 446 -1.78 22.89 -25.95
CA SER A 446 -0.94 22.52 -27.09
C SER A 446 0.11 21.40 -26.94
N LEU A 447 -0.28 20.21 -27.41
CA LEU A 447 0.62 19.17 -27.87
C LEU A 447 1.36 19.65 -29.13
N THR A 448 2.59 20.12 -28.98
CA THR A 448 3.58 20.10 -30.06
C THR A 448 4.74 19.21 -29.63
N ALA A 449 4.82 18.05 -30.29
CA ALA A 449 5.93 17.13 -30.20
C ALA A 449 7.22 17.81 -30.66
N VAL A 450 8.20 17.91 -29.76
CA VAL A 450 9.60 18.18 -30.11
C VAL A 450 10.45 17.24 -29.25
N ASN A 451 11.28 16.45 -29.93
CA ASN A 451 12.28 15.49 -29.42
C ASN A 451 11.78 14.13 -28.92
N GLY A 452 11.44 13.24 -29.86
CA GLY A 452 12.02 11.88 -29.97
C GLY A 452 11.94 10.86 -28.83
N HIS A 453 11.38 11.16 -27.65
CA HIS A 453 11.20 10.20 -26.57
C HIS A 453 9.70 9.97 -26.34
N ARG A 454 9.24 8.75 -26.60
CA ARG A 454 7.87 8.34 -26.23
C ARG A 454 7.71 8.52 -24.71
N PRO A 455 6.60 9.08 -24.22
CA PRO A 455 6.34 9.18 -22.78
C PRO A 455 6.46 7.79 -22.13
N ARG A 456 7.26 7.67 -21.07
CA ARG A 456 7.48 6.40 -20.35
C ARG A 456 6.18 6.03 -19.63
N ILE A 457 5.56 4.94 -20.08
CA ILE A 457 4.35 4.37 -19.48
C ILE A 457 4.76 3.67 -18.18
N GLY A 458 4.23 4.11 -17.04
CA GLY A 458 4.48 3.52 -15.72
C GLY A 458 3.79 2.16 -15.53
N LEU A 459 4.18 1.40 -14.51
CA LEU A 459 3.51 0.16 -14.11
C LEU A 459 2.81 0.33 -12.76
N SER A 460 1.60 -0.18 -12.63
CA SER A 460 0.92 -0.30 -11.33
C SER A 460 1.65 -1.28 -10.43
N GLY A 461 1.58 -1.07 -9.11
CA GLY A 461 2.25 -1.93 -8.12
C GLY A 461 1.83 -3.41 -8.17
N THR A 462 0.61 -3.71 -8.63
CA THR A 462 0.19 -5.10 -8.90
C THR A 462 0.94 -5.69 -10.09
N VAL A 463 1.05 -4.95 -11.20
CA VAL A 463 1.75 -5.41 -12.41
C VAL A 463 3.26 -5.58 -12.14
N THR A 464 3.88 -4.68 -11.37
CA THR A 464 5.28 -4.84 -10.95
C THR A 464 5.48 -6.16 -10.21
N ARG A 465 4.65 -6.46 -9.21
CA ARG A 465 4.74 -7.75 -8.48
C ARG A 465 4.52 -8.97 -9.37
N VAL A 466 3.70 -8.86 -10.43
CA VAL A 466 3.51 -9.96 -11.39
C VAL A 466 4.78 -10.20 -12.20
N LEU A 467 5.46 -9.14 -12.66
CA LEU A 467 6.70 -9.29 -13.41
C LEU A 467 7.84 -9.79 -12.52
N ASP A 468 7.99 -9.26 -11.31
CA ASP A 468 8.99 -9.73 -10.34
C ASP A 468 8.76 -11.21 -9.97
N GLY A 469 7.49 -11.61 -9.80
CA GLY A 469 7.12 -12.99 -9.53
C GLY A 469 7.34 -13.94 -10.72
N ALA A 470 7.23 -13.44 -11.95
CA ALA A 470 7.51 -14.22 -13.16
C ALA A 470 9.02 -14.38 -13.36
N GLU A 471 9.80 -13.32 -13.15
CA GLU A 471 11.27 -13.33 -13.17
C GLU A 471 11.83 -14.33 -12.15
N ALA A 472 11.34 -14.30 -10.91
CA ALA A 472 11.77 -15.24 -9.87
C ALA A 472 11.52 -16.72 -10.24
N ARG A 473 10.37 -17.02 -10.86
CA ARG A 473 10.03 -18.39 -11.32
C ARG A 473 10.90 -18.84 -12.49
N ALA A 474 11.13 -17.95 -13.45
CA ALA A 474 11.97 -18.23 -14.61
C ALA A 474 13.43 -18.46 -14.20
N GLN A 475 13.91 -17.65 -13.25
CA GLN A 475 15.24 -17.77 -12.66
C GLN A 475 15.41 -19.06 -11.85
N GLU A 476 14.42 -19.46 -11.05
CA GLU A 476 14.43 -20.74 -10.33
C GLU A 476 14.46 -21.95 -11.29
N ALA A 477 13.80 -21.82 -12.44
CA ALA A 477 13.77 -22.84 -13.49
C ALA A 477 14.94 -22.76 -14.49
N GLY A 478 15.83 -21.77 -14.37
CA GLY A 478 17.00 -21.58 -15.26
C GLY A 478 16.63 -21.36 -16.74
N ARG A 479 15.54 -20.63 -17.00
CA ARG A 479 15.00 -20.39 -18.36
C ARG A 479 14.47 -18.96 -18.50
N ASP A 480 14.19 -18.57 -19.74
CA ASP A 480 13.57 -17.28 -20.05
C ASP A 480 12.13 -17.16 -19.51
N ILE A 481 11.70 -15.93 -19.25
CA ILE A 481 10.38 -15.58 -18.73
C ILE A 481 9.33 -15.79 -19.83
N GLY A 482 8.50 -16.81 -19.66
CA GLY A 482 7.41 -17.15 -20.58
C GLY A 482 6.05 -16.55 -20.17
N VAL A 483 5.09 -16.65 -21.09
CA VAL A 483 3.69 -16.23 -20.86
C VAL A 483 3.04 -16.98 -19.70
N ASP A 484 3.39 -18.25 -19.50
CA ASP A 484 2.88 -19.07 -18.38
C ASP A 484 3.47 -18.62 -17.03
N ASP A 485 4.69 -18.11 -16.98
CA ASP A 485 5.28 -17.54 -15.75
C ASP A 485 4.55 -16.26 -15.35
N ILE A 486 4.25 -15.40 -16.32
CA ILE A 486 3.45 -14.19 -16.14
C ILE A 486 2.02 -14.56 -15.68
N SER A 487 1.43 -15.60 -16.27
CA SER A 487 0.09 -16.10 -15.90
C SER A 487 0.04 -16.63 -14.46
N LEU A 488 1.02 -17.45 -14.06
CA LEU A 488 1.13 -18.01 -12.71
C LEU A 488 1.46 -16.93 -11.68
N ALA A 489 2.32 -15.97 -12.01
CA ALA A 489 2.61 -14.84 -11.14
C ALA A 489 1.38 -13.91 -11.00
N PHE A 490 0.61 -13.72 -12.07
CA PHE A 490 -0.66 -12.99 -12.02
C PHE A 490 -1.63 -13.61 -11.00
N LEU A 491 -1.77 -14.94 -11.02
CA LEU A 491 -2.58 -15.67 -10.04
C LEU A 491 -2.02 -15.55 -8.62
N ALA A 492 -0.70 -15.69 -8.44
CA ALA A 492 -0.04 -15.62 -7.13
C ALA A 492 -0.16 -14.24 -6.46
N THR A 493 -0.23 -13.16 -7.25
CA THR A 493 -0.47 -11.81 -6.72
C THR A 493 -1.95 -11.54 -6.36
N GLY A 494 -2.83 -12.50 -6.62
CA GLY A 494 -4.27 -12.37 -6.41
C GLY A 494 -4.97 -11.43 -7.39
N GLY A 495 -4.35 -11.10 -8.54
CA GLY A 495 -4.95 -10.32 -9.64
C GLY A 495 -5.33 -8.85 -9.34
N GLY A 496 -5.19 -8.39 -8.09
CA GLY A 496 -5.58 -7.04 -7.66
C GLY A 496 -7.07 -6.74 -7.88
N SER A 497 -7.41 -5.51 -8.26
CA SER A 497 -8.79 -5.10 -8.60
C SER A 497 -9.42 -5.93 -9.72
N CYS A 498 -8.59 -6.61 -10.53
CA CYS A 498 -9.05 -7.48 -11.60
C CYS A 498 -9.67 -8.78 -11.07
N ALA A 499 -9.17 -9.32 -9.95
CA ALA A 499 -9.76 -10.50 -9.33
C ALA A 499 -11.15 -10.21 -8.72
N GLU A 500 -11.35 -9.01 -8.16
CA GLU A 500 -12.66 -8.56 -7.66
C GLU A 500 -13.69 -8.46 -8.79
N LEU A 501 -13.26 -8.02 -9.99
CA LEU A 501 -14.09 -7.95 -11.18
C LEU A 501 -14.44 -9.33 -11.74
N LEU A 502 -13.45 -10.22 -11.84
CA LEU A 502 -13.66 -11.60 -12.27
C LEU A 502 -14.61 -12.35 -11.33
N GLN A 503 -14.52 -12.12 -10.02
CA GLN A 503 -15.48 -12.63 -9.04
C GLN A 503 -16.89 -12.06 -9.21
N LEU A 504 -17.03 -10.78 -9.59
CA LEU A 504 -18.33 -10.15 -9.85
C LEU A 504 -19.06 -10.84 -11.02
N ILE A 505 -18.31 -11.24 -12.06
CA ILE A 505 -18.80 -11.96 -13.24
C ILE A 505 -18.89 -13.49 -12.98
N GLY A 506 -18.37 -13.94 -11.83
CA GLY A 506 -18.38 -15.33 -11.38
C GLY A 506 -17.48 -16.23 -12.22
N VAL A 507 -16.33 -15.70 -12.65
CA VAL A 507 -15.25 -16.41 -13.33
C VAL A 507 -14.04 -16.42 -12.41
N ALA A 508 -13.55 -17.60 -12.04
CA ALA A 508 -12.35 -17.73 -11.24
C ALA A 508 -11.10 -17.42 -12.11
N PRO A 509 -10.17 -16.53 -11.68
CA PRO A 509 -8.95 -16.22 -12.43
C PRO A 509 -8.13 -17.48 -12.80
N GLU A 510 -8.16 -18.49 -11.94
CA GLU A 510 -7.47 -19.77 -12.11
C GLU A 510 -7.97 -20.53 -13.34
N ARG A 511 -9.28 -20.43 -13.65
CA ARG A 511 -9.86 -21.05 -14.85
C ARG A 511 -9.42 -20.35 -16.14
N LEU A 512 -9.00 -19.10 -16.05
CA LEU A 512 -8.50 -18.33 -17.19
C LEU A 512 -7.01 -18.58 -17.43
N LEU A 513 -6.20 -18.55 -16.37
CA LEU A 513 -4.75 -18.37 -16.51
C LEU A 513 -3.89 -19.59 -16.12
N LEU A 514 -4.44 -20.63 -15.45
CA LEU A 514 -3.62 -21.80 -15.08
C LEU A 514 -3.09 -22.54 -16.34
N PRO A 515 -1.79 -22.88 -16.41
CA PRO A 515 -1.26 -23.84 -17.39
C PRO A 515 -1.84 -25.27 -17.19
N HIS A 516 -1.58 -26.23 -18.08
CA HIS A 516 -2.27 -27.53 -18.10
C HIS A 516 -1.92 -28.54 -16.97
N SER A 517 -2.84 -29.50 -16.78
CA SER A 517 -3.07 -30.59 -15.78
C SER A 517 -3.37 -30.29 -14.31
N ASP A 518 -3.07 -29.11 -13.77
CA ASP A 518 -3.23 -28.87 -12.32
C ASP A 518 -4.53 -28.16 -11.91
N ALA A 519 -5.44 -27.92 -12.85
CA ALA A 519 -6.77 -27.42 -12.49
C ALA A 519 -7.59 -28.58 -11.88
N PRO A 520 -8.17 -28.41 -10.68
CA PRO A 520 -9.02 -29.43 -10.09
C PRO A 520 -10.13 -29.81 -11.08
N ALA A 521 -10.41 -31.11 -11.18
CA ALA A 521 -11.49 -31.63 -12.00
C ALA A 521 -12.80 -30.89 -11.70
N LEU A 522 -13.67 -30.75 -12.72
CA LEU A 522 -15.04 -30.24 -12.63
C LEU A 522 -15.77 -30.90 -11.44
N GLY A 523 -15.71 -30.29 -10.26
CA GLY A 523 -16.11 -31.00 -9.04
C GLY A 523 -16.62 -30.16 -7.86
N ASP A 524 -16.47 -28.84 -7.86
CA ASP A 524 -16.93 -28.00 -6.72
C ASP A 524 -17.70 -26.73 -7.13
N ASP A 525 -18.07 -26.60 -8.41
CA ASP A 525 -18.65 -25.36 -8.97
C ASP A 525 -20.02 -25.59 -9.62
N GLU A 526 -20.82 -26.51 -9.05
CA GLU A 526 -22.27 -26.38 -9.21
C GLU A 526 -22.69 -25.11 -8.47
N ARG A 527 -22.82 -24.02 -9.23
CA ARG A 527 -23.54 -22.84 -8.73
C ARG A 527 -24.88 -23.34 -8.19
N VAL A 528 -25.15 -23.05 -6.92
CA VAL A 528 -26.50 -23.24 -6.38
C VAL A 528 -27.46 -22.53 -7.33
N ASP A 529 -28.34 -23.29 -7.99
CA ASP A 529 -29.31 -22.74 -8.92
C ASP A 529 -30.36 -21.95 -8.12
N ILE A 530 -30.06 -20.69 -7.85
CA ILE A 530 -30.96 -19.77 -7.15
C ILE A 530 -32.23 -19.55 -7.98
N GLY A 531 -32.21 -19.78 -9.30
CA GLY A 531 -33.39 -19.70 -10.17
C GLY A 531 -34.43 -20.79 -9.87
N SER A 532 -34.04 -21.87 -9.20
CA SER A 532 -34.95 -22.91 -8.71
C SER A 532 -35.64 -22.56 -7.38
N LEU A 533 -35.21 -21.47 -6.71
CA LEU A 533 -35.79 -21.01 -5.45
C LEU A 533 -36.95 -20.04 -5.70
N ASP A 534 -37.91 -20.01 -4.79
CA ASP A 534 -38.93 -18.96 -4.72
C ASP A 534 -38.27 -17.56 -4.72
N PRO A 535 -38.83 -16.55 -5.41
CA PRO A 535 -38.23 -15.21 -5.51
C PRO A 535 -37.81 -14.57 -4.18
N ARG A 536 -38.55 -14.80 -3.08
CA ARG A 536 -38.18 -14.27 -1.76
C ARG A 536 -37.06 -15.07 -1.11
N ALA A 537 -37.01 -16.38 -1.32
CA ALA A 537 -35.89 -17.22 -0.90
C ALA A 537 -34.62 -16.89 -1.69
N ALA A 538 -34.75 -16.69 -3.00
CA ALA A 538 -33.67 -16.22 -3.87
C ALA A 538 -33.12 -14.86 -3.41
N ALA A 539 -34.00 -13.90 -3.14
CA ALA A 539 -33.62 -12.60 -2.60
C ALA A 539 -32.90 -12.69 -1.25
N ALA A 540 -33.31 -13.61 -0.37
CA ALA A 540 -32.63 -13.86 0.90
C ALA A 540 -31.23 -14.46 0.71
N VAL A 541 -31.05 -15.43 -0.20
CA VAL A 541 -29.71 -15.97 -0.55
C VAL A 541 -28.81 -14.87 -1.10
N GLN A 542 -29.34 -14.03 -1.99
CA GLN A 542 -28.61 -12.91 -2.58
C GLN A 542 -28.23 -11.85 -1.52
N CYS A 543 -29.15 -11.50 -0.62
CA CYS A 543 -28.87 -10.60 0.50
C CYS A 543 -27.82 -11.18 1.46
N ALA A 544 -27.87 -12.48 1.76
CA ALA A 544 -26.86 -13.16 2.57
C ALA A 544 -25.48 -13.14 1.91
N ARG A 545 -25.42 -13.30 0.58
CA ARG A 545 -24.19 -13.16 -0.21
C ARG A 545 -23.60 -11.74 -0.11
N LEU A 546 -24.44 -10.70 -0.17
CA LEU A 546 -24.01 -9.32 0.01
C LEU A 546 -23.49 -9.04 1.43
N LEU A 547 -24.17 -9.56 2.46
CA LEU A 547 -23.72 -9.44 3.85
C LEU A 547 -22.37 -10.15 4.08
N ALA A 548 -22.19 -11.30 3.44
CA ALA A 548 -20.97 -12.09 3.49
C ALA A 548 -19.80 -11.38 2.77
N SER A 549 -20.05 -10.76 1.61
CA SER A 549 -19.01 -10.06 0.83
C SER A 549 -18.49 -8.83 1.56
N VAL A 550 -19.38 -8.00 2.14
CA VAL A 550 -18.98 -6.82 2.94
C VAL A 550 -18.13 -7.21 4.14
N GLN A 551 -18.39 -8.37 4.74
CA GLN A 551 -17.65 -8.87 5.91
C GLN A 551 -16.44 -9.74 5.55
N ARG A 552 -16.19 -10.00 4.27
CA ARG A 552 -15.19 -10.96 3.77
C ARG A 552 -15.27 -12.33 4.46
N LYS A 553 -16.50 -12.83 4.67
CA LYS A 553 -16.78 -14.13 5.32
C LYS A 553 -17.55 -15.05 4.37
N LYS A 554 -17.56 -16.35 4.69
CA LYS A 554 -18.46 -17.32 4.02
C LYS A 554 -19.92 -17.07 4.44
N ILE A 555 -20.88 -17.38 3.57
CA ILE A 555 -22.31 -17.32 3.91
C ILE A 555 -22.58 -18.34 5.03
N SER A 556 -22.97 -17.85 6.20
CA SER A 556 -23.30 -18.68 7.36
C SER A 556 -24.81 -18.73 7.57
N THR A 557 -25.29 -19.74 8.29
CA THR A 557 -26.71 -19.88 8.67
C THR A 557 -27.24 -18.64 9.41
N TYR A 558 -26.40 -17.98 10.21
CA TYR A 558 -26.73 -16.72 10.87
C TYR A 558 -26.98 -15.57 9.87
N MET A 559 -26.13 -15.46 8.84
CA MET A 559 -26.31 -14.46 7.77
C MET A 559 -27.57 -14.75 6.95
N MET A 560 -27.86 -16.02 6.71
CA MET A 560 -29.07 -16.46 6.04
C MET A 560 -30.33 -16.07 6.82
N LEU A 561 -30.35 -16.33 8.13
CA LEU A 561 -31.45 -15.95 9.01
C LEU A 561 -31.65 -14.42 9.08
N ARG A 562 -30.55 -13.66 9.12
CA ARG A 562 -30.61 -12.18 9.03
C ARG A 562 -31.13 -11.70 7.69
N ALA A 563 -30.69 -12.31 6.59
CA ALA A 563 -31.15 -11.95 5.25
C ALA A 563 -32.66 -12.20 5.08
N PHE A 564 -33.20 -13.29 5.63
CA PHE A 564 -34.66 -13.51 5.68
C PHE A 564 -35.39 -12.45 6.49
N GLY A 565 -34.77 -11.92 7.56
CA GLY A 565 -35.29 -10.77 8.30
C GLY A 565 -35.31 -9.49 7.46
N VAL A 566 -34.21 -9.19 6.76
CA VAL A 566 -34.04 -8.00 5.91
C VAL A 566 -35.00 -8.00 4.72
N VAL A 567 -35.17 -9.15 4.06
CA VAL A 567 -36.11 -9.33 2.92
C VAL A 567 -37.58 -9.39 3.39
N GLY A 568 -37.82 -9.41 4.71
CA GLY A 568 -39.16 -9.33 5.27
C GLY A 568 -39.96 -10.64 5.16
N SER A 569 -39.30 -11.79 5.25
CA SER A 569 -39.92 -13.12 5.14
C SER A 569 -41.15 -13.29 6.04
N GLU A 570 -42.31 -13.53 5.43
CA GLU A 570 -43.57 -13.78 6.13
C GLU A 570 -43.57 -15.11 6.90
N ALA A 571 -42.91 -16.14 6.35
CA ALA A 571 -42.77 -17.43 7.03
C ALA A 571 -41.95 -17.28 8.33
N LEU A 572 -40.85 -16.54 8.29
CA LEU A 572 -40.04 -16.25 9.48
C LEU A 572 -40.80 -15.34 10.46
N ARG A 573 -41.50 -14.33 9.95
CA ARG A 573 -42.32 -13.43 10.77
C ARG A 573 -43.43 -14.20 11.50
N GLY A 574 -44.16 -15.06 10.81
CA GLY A 574 -45.22 -15.89 11.38
C GLY A 574 -44.70 -16.89 12.39
N ALA A 575 -43.60 -17.59 12.07
CA ALA A 575 -42.97 -18.56 12.97
C ALA A 575 -42.46 -17.91 14.28
N LEU A 576 -41.88 -16.71 14.19
CA LEU A 576 -41.45 -15.96 15.36
C LEU A 576 -42.64 -15.32 16.10
N ALA A 577 -43.65 -14.80 15.41
CA ALA A 577 -44.85 -14.25 16.06
C ALA A 577 -45.64 -15.30 16.85
N ALA A 578 -45.60 -16.57 16.44
CA ALA A 578 -46.17 -17.69 17.19
C ALA A 578 -45.51 -17.91 18.56
N GLN A 579 -44.33 -17.30 18.82
CA GLN A 579 -43.63 -17.31 20.10
C GLN A 579 -44.01 -16.12 21.00
N GLY A 580 -45.07 -15.36 20.66
CA GLY A 580 -45.52 -14.20 21.42
C GLY A 580 -44.66 -12.94 21.21
N GLU A 581 -44.69 -12.02 22.18
CA GLU A 581 -44.04 -10.71 22.08
C GLU A 581 -42.53 -10.79 21.86
N ASP A 582 -41.86 -11.76 22.49
CA ASP A 582 -40.40 -11.94 22.40
C ASP A 582 -39.99 -12.32 20.97
N GLY A 583 -40.74 -13.19 20.32
CA GLY A 583 -40.49 -13.57 18.93
C GLY A 583 -40.80 -12.42 17.95
N ALA A 584 -41.87 -11.66 18.19
CA ALA A 584 -42.14 -10.44 17.43
C ALA A 584 -41.03 -9.38 17.57
N ALA A 585 -40.46 -9.24 18.78
CA ALA A 585 -39.32 -8.36 19.03
C ALA A 585 -38.03 -8.87 18.36
N ALA A 586 -37.80 -10.18 18.35
CA ALA A 586 -36.68 -10.81 17.65
C ALA A 586 -36.74 -10.56 16.14
N PHE A 587 -37.93 -10.69 15.53
CA PHE A 587 -38.12 -10.38 14.11
C PHE A 587 -37.82 -8.91 13.81
N ARG A 588 -38.28 -7.97 14.65
CA ARG A 588 -37.95 -6.53 14.50
C ARG A 588 -36.44 -6.26 14.53
N LYS A 589 -35.69 -6.96 15.39
CA LYS A 589 -34.21 -6.84 15.46
C LYS A 589 -33.54 -7.40 14.20
N LEU A 590 -34.03 -8.51 13.65
CA LEU A 590 -33.51 -9.09 12.41
C LEU A 590 -33.81 -8.22 11.19
N ALA A 591 -35.02 -7.66 11.12
CA ALA A 591 -35.46 -6.78 10.04
C ALA A 591 -34.88 -5.36 10.13
N GLY A 592 -34.41 -4.93 11.31
CA GLY A 592 -33.93 -3.57 11.55
C GLY A 592 -32.73 -3.13 10.69
N LEU A 593 -31.98 -4.07 10.12
CA LEU A 593 -30.89 -3.78 9.17
C LEU A 593 -31.39 -3.41 7.76
N GLY A 594 -32.62 -3.75 7.41
CA GLY A 594 -33.20 -3.48 6.10
C GLY A 594 -33.84 -2.10 5.95
N ASN A 595 -33.86 -1.30 7.02
CA ASN A 595 -34.50 0.02 7.04
C ASN A 595 -33.45 1.13 6.92
N PRO A 596 -33.17 1.65 5.70
CA PRO A 596 -32.19 2.71 5.49
C PRO A 596 -32.64 4.02 6.14
N LYS A 597 -31.69 4.77 6.73
CA LYS A 597 -31.99 6.11 7.27
C LYS A 597 -32.09 7.13 6.14
N PRO A 598 -32.89 8.22 6.28
CA PRO A 598 -33.02 9.26 5.25
C PRO A 598 -31.67 9.83 4.77
N ARG A 599 -30.69 10.00 5.68
CA ARG A 599 -29.34 10.49 5.38
C ARG A 599 -28.48 9.55 4.50
N GLU A 600 -28.90 8.30 4.35
CA GLU A 600 -28.20 7.29 3.53
C GLU A 600 -28.62 7.36 2.06
N PHE A 601 -29.68 8.12 1.76
CA PHE A 601 -30.10 8.42 0.40
C PHE A 601 -29.50 9.76 -0.06
N SER A 602 -29.24 9.87 -1.37
CA SER A 602 -29.09 11.21 -1.97
C SER A 602 -30.40 11.99 -1.80
N SER A 603 -30.32 13.31 -1.65
CA SER A 603 -31.51 14.17 -1.48
C SER A 603 -32.53 13.99 -2.61
N ARG A 604 -32.04 13.79 -3.84
CA ARG A 604 -32.83 13.54 -5.05
C ARG A 604 -33.53 12.18 -5.02
N THR A 605 -32.79 11.11 -4.72
CA THR A 605 -33.34 9.75 -4.61
C THR A 605 -34.37 9.66 -3.48
N LEU A 606 -34.04 10.22 -2.31
CA LEU A 606 -34.95 10.24 -1.17
C LEU A 606 -36.26 10.95 -1.51
N SER A 607 -36.18 12.10 -2.17
CA SER A 607 -37.35 12.88 -2.57
C SER A 607 -38.27 12.06 -3.49
N LYS A 608 -37.69 11.32 -4.45
CA LYS A 608 -38.46 10.49 -5.38
C LYS A 608 -39.09 9.26 -4.73
N VAL A 609 -38.39 8.60 -3.81
CA VAL A 609 -38.97 7.51 -3.01
C VAL A 609 -40.12 8.04 -2.14
N GLN A 610 -39.95 9.18 -1.49
CA GLN A 610 -40.98 9.80 -0.64
C GLN A 610 -42.16 10.38 -1.41
N GLU A 611 -41.96 10.83 -2.65
CA GLU A 611 -43.02 11.24 -3.57
C GLU A 611 -43.85 10.02 -3.98
N ALA A 612 -43.20 8.95 -4.45
CA ALA A 612 -43.87 7.69 -4.78
C ALA A 612 -44.66 7.09 -3.60
N CYS A 613 -44.12 7.17 -2.38
CA CYS A 613 -44.83 6.72 -1.18
C CYS A 613 -45.98 7.64 -0.74
N ARG A 614 -45.98 8.92 -1.11
CA ARG A 614 -47.06 9.86 -0.76
C ARG A 614 -48.27 9.71 -1.68
N ASP A 615 -48.02 9.38 -2.94
CA ASP A 615 -49.06 9.31 -3.97
C ASP A 615 -49.74 7.94 -4.05
N ALA A 616 -49.23 6.93 -3.34
CA ALA A 616 -49.77 5.57 -3.34
C ALA A 616 -50.85 5.36 -2.26
N GLN A 617 -51.98 4.74 -2.64
CA GLN A 617 -53.05 4.32 -1.73
C GLN A 617 -52.77 2.94 -1.08
N GLU A 618 -51.80 2.21 -1.60
CA GLU A 618 -51.32 0.89 -1.15
C GLU A 618 -49.79 0.92 -1.01
N PRO A 619 -49.14 -0.11 -0.42
CA PRO A 619 -47.68 -0.20 -0.44
C PRO A 619 -47.15 -0.06 -1.87
N VAL A 620 -46.22 0.86 -2.08
CA VAL A 620 -45.63 1.12 -3.40
C VAL A 620 -45.04 -0.17 -3.94
N ASP A 621 -45.56 -0.64 -5.08
CA ASP A 621 -45.03 -1.80 -5.76
C ASP A 621 -43.70 -1.51 -6.48
N GLU A 622 -43.00 -2.57 -6.88
CA GLU A 622 -41.70 -2.48 -7.54
C GLU A 622 -41.76 -1.64 -8.83
N GLN A 623 -42.82 -1.84 -9.62
CA GLN A 623 -43.02 -1.17 -10.90
C GLN A 623 -43.18 0.34 -10.75
N THR A 624 -44.00 0.78 -9.79
CA THR A 624 -44.22 2.20 -9.46
C THR A 624 -42.94 2.85 -8.98
N LEU A 625 -42.17 2.17 -8.13
CA LEU A 625 -40.91 2.70 -7.63
C LEU A 625 -39.85 2.81 -8.74
N LEU A 626 -39.76 1.82 -9.63
CA LEU A 626 -38.85 1.84 -10.79
C LEU A 626 -39.19 2.97 -11.77
N ILE A 627 -40.48 3.17 -12.08
CA ILE A 627 -40.92 4.29 -12.92
C ILE A 627 -40.56 5.62 -12.27
N ALA A 628 -40.78 5.79 -10.96
CA ALA A 628 -40.43 7.01 -10.25
C ALA A 628 -38.92 7.32 -10.29
N MET A 629 -38.07 6.29 -10.19
CA MET A 629 -36.61 6.45 -10.32
C MET A 629 -36.18 6.81 -11.74
N LEU A 630 -36.83 6.23 -12.76
CA LEU A 630 -36.46 6.40 -14.16
C LEU A 630 -37.06 7.65 -14.80
N THR A 631 -38.12 8.23 -14.23
CA THR A 631 -38.75 9.46 -14.77
C THR A 631 -37.91 10.71 -14.54
N ASP A 632 -36.98 10.69 -13.57
CA ASP A 632 -36.02 11.77 -13.38
C ASP A 632 -34.94 11.74 -14.48
N GLU A 633 -35.01 12.71 -15.42
CA GLU A 633 -34.14 12.83 -16.59
C GLU A 633 -32.64 12.87 -16.26
N ASP A 634 -32.27 13.42 -15.09
CA ASP A 634 -30.87 13.53 -14.66
C ASP A 634 -30.45 12.35 -13.77
N SER A 635 -31.29 11.32 -13.61
CA SER A 635 -30.97 10.19 -12.74
C SER A 635 -29.74 9.42 -13.24
N THR A 636 -28.92 9.00 -12.28
CA THR A 636 -27.79 8.09 -12.55
C THR A 636 -28.26 6.74 -13.10
N ALA A 637 -29.50 6.33 -12.79
CA ALA A 637 -30.15 5.14 -13.34
C ALA A 637 -30.40 5.25 -14.86
N ARG A 638 -30.93 6.38 -15.36
CA ARG A 638 -31.06 6.62 -16.81
C ARG A 638 -29.70 6.65 -17.50
N THR A 639 -28.72 7.30 -16.88
CA THR A 639 -27.34 7.32 -17.37
C THR A 639 -26.77 5.92 -17.49
N MET A 640 -27.02 5.05 -16.50
CA MET A 640 -26.62 3.64 -16.53
C MET A 640 -27.31 2.87 -17.66
N LEU A 641 -28.63 2.98 -17.81
CA LEU A 641 -29.37 2.30 -18.90
C LEU A 641 -28.86 2.73 -20.28
N ARG A 642 -28.66 4.05 -20.50
CA ARG A 642 -28.11 4.57 -21.77
C ARG A 642 -26.71 4.03 -22.05
N ARG A 643 -25.86 3.89 -21.03
CA ARG A 643 -24.52 3.27 -21.17
C ARG A 643 -24.58 1.79 -21.54
N LEU A 644 -25.62 1.08 -21.07
CA LEU A 644 -25.88 -0.32 -21.43
C LEU A 644 -26.56 -0.46 -22.81
N GLY A 645 -26.72 0.64 -23.55
CA GLY A 645 -27.40 0.66 -24.85
C GLY A 645 -28.92 0.53 -24.78
N VAL A 646 -29.51 0.69 -23.59
CA VAL A 646 -30.95 0.60 -23.35
C VAL A 646 -31.53 2.00 -23.24
N ALA A 647 -32.55 2.31 -24.05
CA ALA A 647 -33.26 3.58 -23.97
C ALA A 647 -34.20 3.61 -22.75
N PRO A 648 -33.96 4.48 -21.74
CA PRO A 648 -34.78 4.53 -20.53
C PRO A 648 -36.26 4.81 -20.81
N GLU A 649 -36.55 5.57 -21.86
CA GLU A 649 -37.90 5.93 -22.29
C GLU A 649 -38.68 4.69 -22.74
N LEU A 650 -38.02 3.75 -23.42
CA LEU A 650 -38.62 2.47 -23.80
C LEU A 650 -38.84 1.57 -22.58
N VAL A 651 -37.94 1.59 -21.61
CA VAL A 651 -38.10 0.83 -20.35
C VAL A 651 -39.30 1.37 -19.56
N ILE A 652 -39.44 2.70 -19.45
CA ILE A 652 -40.60 3.33 -18.80
C ILE A 652 -41.88 2.96 -19.55
N GLN A 653 -41.87 3.02 -20.89
CA GLN A 653 -43.03 2.66 -21.70
C GLN A 653 -43.41 1.18 -21.52
N SER A 654 -42.44 0.27 -21.44
CA SER A 654 -42.67 -1.15 -21.15
C SER A 654 -43.19 -1.38 -19.74
N LEU A 655 -42.67 -0.64 -18.75
CA LEU A 655 -43.17 -0.67 -17.37
C LEU A 655 -44.55 -0.02 -17.24
N GLN A 656 -45.00 0.81 -18.18
CA GLN A 656 -46.34 1.41 -18.19
C GLN A 656 -47.34 0.60 -19.02
N ALA A 657 -46.86 -0.34 -19.83
CA ALA A 657 -47.72 -1.21 -20.61
C ALA A 657 -48.46 -2.19 -19.67
N PRO A 658 -49.77 -2.43 -19.88
CA PRO A 658 -50.50 -3.42 -19.10
C PRO A 658 -49.87 -4.81 -19.34
N SER A 659 -49.50 -5.50 -18.27
CA SER A 659 -48.93 -6.85 -18.34
C SER A 659 -49.84 -7.78 -19.15
N PRO A 660 -49.32 -8.55 -20.12
CA PRO A 660 -50.13 -9.44 -20.96
C PRO A 660 -50.87 -10.54 -20.19
N GLU A 661 -50.54 -10.78 -18.91
CA GLU A 661 -51.21 -11.77 -18.07
C GLU A 661 -52.57 -11.30 -17.49
N ALA A 662 -52.92 -10.02 -17.58
CA ALA A 662 -54.23 -9.53 -17.13
C ALA A 662 -55.36 -9.70 -18.17
N SER A 663 -55.05 -10.17 -19.39
CA SER A 663 -56.03 -10.40 -20.47
C SER A 663 -56.57 -11.84 -20.55
N ALA A 664 -56.14 -12.74 -19.67
CA ALA A 664 -56.63 -14.12 -19.62
C ALA A 664 -57.55 -14.36 -18.41
N ALA A 665 -58.60 -13.55 -18.29
CA ALA A 665 -59.76 -13.95 -17.49
C ALA A 665 -60.59 -14.95 -18.34
N PRO A 666 -60.83 -16.18 -17.88
CA PRO A 666 -61.73 -17.08 -18.59
C PRO A 666 -63.16 -16.56 -18.43
N THR A 667 -63.79 -16.21 -19.55
CA THR A 667 -65.24 -16.02 -19.62
C THR A 667 -65.93 -17.32 -19.22
N ALA A 668 -66.58 -17.31 -18.06
CA ALA A 668 -67.54 -18.33 -17.69
C ALA A 668 -68.79 -18.20 -18.58
N SER A 669 -69.08 -19.22 -19.37
CA SER A 669 -70.44 -19.50 -19.84
C SER A 669 -70.63 -21.01 -20.03
N ASP A 670 -71.60 -21.53 -19.26
CA ASP A 670 -72.43 -22.71 -19.50
C ASP A 670 -71.80 -24.09 -19.74
N SER A 671 -71.86 -24.93 -18.71
CA SER A 671 -72.55 -26.23 -18.85
C SER A 671 -73.07 -26.74 -17.50
N ALA A 672 -74.39 -26.77 -17.38
CA ALA A 672 -75.10 -27.64 -16.46
C ALA A 672 -75.11 -29.07 -17.03
N GLY A 673 -74.84 -30.10 -16.21
CA GLY A 673 -74.95 -31.48 -16.68
C GLY A 673 -74.41 -32.55 -15.73
N ALA A 674 -75.30 -33.05 -14.88
CA ALA A 674 -75.20 -34.20 -13.97
C ALA A 674 -74.30 -35.40 -14.35
N SER A 675 -73.63 -36.00 -13.35
CA SER A 675 -73.63 -37.46 -13.03
C SER A 675 -72.67 -37.74 -11.84
N LYS A 676 -73.17 -37.86 -10.59
CA LYS A 676 -73.44 -39.10 -9.84
C LYS A 676 -72.29 -40.12 -9.67
N THR A 677 -71.82 -40.19 -8.41
CA THR A 677 -71.51 -41.38 -7.56
C THR A 677 -70.26 -42.25 -7.82
N PRO A 678 -69.76 -43.01 -6.80
CA PRO A 678 -69.46 -42.58 -5.44
C PRO A 678 -68.12 -43.15 -4.88
N ARG A 679 -67.71 -42.55 -3.77
CA ARG A 679 -66.73 -43.04 -2.80
C ARG A 679 -67.22 -44.34 -2.14
N ALA A 680 -66.33 -45.28 -1.85
CA ALA A 680 -66.50 -46.27 -0.78
C ALA A 680 -65.31 -46.18 0.19
N PRO A 681 -65.51 -46.39 1.50
CA PRO A 681 -64.53 -46.06 2.55
C PRO A 681 -63.85 -47.31 3.19
N ASP A 682 -62.81 -47.05 4.00
CA ASP A 682 -62.40 -47.71 5.28
C ASP A 682 -62.82 -49.18 5.49
N SER A 683 -62.02 -50.16 5.92
CA SER A 683 -60.83 -50.31 6.80
C SER A 683 -60.62 -51.85 6.93
N PRO A 684 -59.66 -52.41 7.72
CA PRO A 684 -58.66 -51.81 8.62
C PRO A 684 -57.19 -52.04 8.21
#